data_AF-A0A3M1IFK7-F1
#
_entry.id   AF-A0A3M1IFK7-F1
#
_cell.length_a   1.000
_cell.length_b   1.000
_cell.length_c   1.000
_cell.angle_alpha   90.00
_cell.angle_beta   90.00
_cell.angle_gamma   90.00
#
_symmetry.space_group_name_H-M   'P 1'
#
loop_
_entity.id
_entity.type
_entity.pdbx_description
1 polymer ?
#
loop_
_entity_poly.entity_id
_entity_poly.type
_entity_poly.pdbx_seq_one_letter_code
_entity_poly.pdbx_strand_id
1 'polypeptide(L)'
;IDRSTFMVKIVGVSVLLMLVLFLSIAMFIIPRQDKYISTLQKNHARTAVRAHQIHHSIQYIARKEGNSFNITYKLPGVTIDPPKLLPNSITCHIRDAQGHIEKNLSPEKMQHLTGADHPDKLGRIWRCDAKEDHKYYLAYHIKGLDGNMYEVGFRYLEYREAINEVSEYLAYLAILIILATVIGLPFFFKVSLVEPLDSLLQGLEEVNRGNLEVELDVQIQDEIGFLTQSFNSMVSSIRTAQAQLKEYAEELEEKVKERTKELAQTLEQVQALKKQQDGDYYLTQLLIAPLGKNAANDDHVSVDFLVKQKKSFKFRKWDAELGGDICISHNIELMGKKYILFLNGDAMGKSMQGAGGALVLGAVFQSIVERTRLSNEIKSRSPERWLKNTYQELQKVFETFDGSMLVSVIIGLVEVDTGLLYWFNAEHPWLILYRDGVAQFLEDDLHLRKLGTKGLPSIFTVKTFRLLEGDIVFGGSDGKDDTATIDEETGERVINEDETKILKVVEKTDCNLQAIFEALQEEEELTDDISMFRIEIKSLPKEEDKLDEKGKEKLKKLRILIRENMLEDALILAGKMIEDGIEQESILKQATKLALKLKHYSEALKFANLYLKYHPEQDDFLFYASYSAKMIGKWQLAADYGERLALRNPLYIKNLINLVDIYLMLKVYGRAQEILEQAKQIEPDNPSIEKLEKKLKSQ
;
A
#
# COMPACT_ATOMS: atom_id res chain seq x y z
N ILE A 1 -48.70 9.04 32.74
CA ILE A 1 -49.64 10.12 33.11
C ILE A 1 -51.03 9.51 33.02
N ASP A 2 -51.75 9.40 34.14
CA ASP A 2 -53.05 8.73 34.17
C ASP A 2 -54.06 9.55 33.33
N ARG A 3 -54.40 9.01 32.15
CA ARG A 3 -55.19 9.68 31.10
C ARG A 3 -56.59 10.07 31.61
N SER A 4 -57.08 9.36 32.62
CA SER A 4 -58.36 9.66 33.29
C SER A 4 -58.33 11.04 33.96
N THR A 5 -57.24 11.37 34.66
CA THR A 5 -57.11 12.61 35.43
C THR A 5 -57.11 13.88 34.58
N PHE A 6 -56.58 13.83 33.35
CA PHE A 6 -56.53 14.99 32.47
C PHE A 6 -57.90 15.31 31.87
N MET A 7 -58.61 14.28 31.39
CA MET A 7 -59.97 14.42 30.85
C MET A 7 -60.95 14.91 31.91
N VAL A 8 -60.86 14.38 33.14
CA VAL A 8 -61.70 14.82 34.26
C VAL A 8 -61.48 16.30 34.59
N LYS A 9 -60.23 16.79 34.53
CA LYS A 9 -59.93 18.21 34.76
C LYS A 9 -60.51 19.13 33.68
N ILE A 10 -60.38 18.76 32.40
CA ILE A 10 -60.91 19.56 31.29
C ILE A 10 -62.44 19.65 31.38
N VAL A 11 -63.12 18.51 31.52
CA VAL A 11 -64.59 18.48 31.63
C VAL A 11 -65.06 19.25 32.87
N GLY A 12 -64.37 19.10 34.00
CA GLY A 12 -64.67 19.84 35.23
C GLY A 12 -64.60 21.36 35.06
N VAL A 13 -63.54 21.87 34.41
CA VAL A 13 -63.40 23.30 34.13
C VAL A 13 -64.48 23.79 33.16
N SER A 14 -64.78 23.03 32.10
CA SER A 14 -65.81 23.39 31.11
C SER A 14 -67.21 23.49 31.72
N VAL A 15 -67.57 22.55 32.62
CA VAL A 15 -68.87 22.57 33.32
C VAL A 15 -68.97 23.77 34.27
N LEU A 16 -67.90 24.07 35.01
CA LEU A 16 -67.86 25.24 35.90
C LEU A 16 -68.08 26.55 35.12
N LEU A 17 -67.43 26.69 33.97
CA LEU A 17 -67.52 27.90 33.14
C LEU A 17 -68.93 28.10 32.57
N MET A 18 -69.58 27.01 32.13
CA MET A 18 -70.97 27.03 31.66
C MET A 18 -71.97 27.41 32.77
N LEU A 19 -71.77 26.93 33.99
CA LEU A 19 -72.61 27.28 35.14
C LEU A 19 -72.54 28.78 35.48
N VAL A 20 -71.33 29.36 35.46
CA VAL A 20 -71.14 30.80 35.70
C VAL A 20 -71.83 31.64 34.62
N LEU A 21 -71.73 31.21 33.36
CA LEU A 21 -72.41 31.87 32.24
C LEU A 21 -73.93 31.82 32.40
N PHE A 22 -74.48 30.66 32.78
CA PHE A 22 -75.91 30.48 32.99
C PHE A 22 -76.46 31.37 34.12
N LEU A 23 -75.78 31.44 35.27
CA LEU A 23 -76.14 32.33 36.37
C LEU A 23 -76.18 33.80 35.93
N SER A 24 -75.23 34.20 35.09
CA SER A 24 -75.18 35.57 34.53
C SER A 24 -76.39 35.87 33.65
N ILE A 25 -76.82 34.90 32.84
CA ILE A 25 -78.01 35.02 31.97
C ILE A 25 -79.29 35.09 32.81
N ALA A 26 -79.42 34.24 33.83
CA ALA A 26 -80.59 34.21 34.71
C ALA A 26 -80.78 35.54 35.49
N MET A 27 -79.70 36.12 36.01
CA MET A 27 -79.73 37.42 36.70
C MET A 27 -80.19 38.57 35.80
N PHE A 28 -80.07 38.44 34.48
CA PHE A 28 -80.48 39.46 33.52
C PHE A 28 -81.96 39.34 33.09
N ILE A 29 -82.45 38.11 32.91
CA ILE A 29 -83.79 37.84 32.36
C ILE A 29 -84.90 38.06 33.40
N ILE A 30 -84.74 37.55 34.61
CA ILE A 30 -85.79 37.57 35.65
C ILE A 30 -86.22 39.01 36.01
N PRO A 31 -85.31 39.97 36.27
CA PRO A 31 -85.71 41.34 36.61
C PRO A 31 -86.40 42.09 35.46
N ARG A 32 -86.06 41.75 34.19
CA ARG A 32 -86.73 42.33 33.02
C ARG A 32 -88.18 41.85 32.91
N GLN A 33 -88.42 40.57 33.17
CA GLN A 33 -89.78 40.01 33.18
C GLN A 33 -90.64 40.63 34.29
N ASP A 34 -90.10 40.79 35.49
CA ASP A 34 -90.79 41.47 36.61
C ASP A 34 -91.23 42.90 36.23
N LYS A 35 -90.33 43.69 35.64
CA LYS A 35 -90.64 45.04 35.18
C LYS A 35 -91.70 45.07 34.07
N TYR A 36 -91.67 44.10 33.15
CA TYR A 36 -92.63 43.99 32.05
C TYR A 36 -94.05 43.74 32.58
N ILE A 37 -94.22 42.75 33.46
CA ILE A 37 -95.53 42.41 34.04
C ILE A 37 -96.11 43.58 34.84
N SER A 38 -95.27 44.26 35.64
CA SER A 38 -95.74 45.44 36.40
C SER A 38 -96.20 46.57 35.48
N THR A 39 -95.53 46.79 34.35
CA THR A 39 -95.93 47.81 33.36
C THR A 39 -97.26 47.45 32.70
N LEU A 40 -97.46 46.18 32.36
CA LEU A 40 -98.71 45.67 31.79
C LEU A 40 -99.90 45.91 32.73
N GLN A 41 -99.77 45.53 34.00
CA GLN A 41 -100.82 45.73 35.01
C GLN A 41 -101.13 47.22 35.23
N LYS A 42 -100.12 48.09 35.29
CA LYS A 42 -100.34 49.55 35.35
C LYS A 42 -101.13 50.08 34.16
N ASN A 43 -100.85 49.58 32.96
CA ASN A 43 -101.58 49.99 31.77
C ASN A 43 -103.04 49.52 31.84
N HIS A 44 -103.30 48.28 32.25
CA HIS A 44 -104.66 47.79 32.48
C HIS A 44 -105.40 48.62 33.53
N ALA A 45 -104.74 48.98 34.63
CA ALA A 45 -105.30 49.86 35.65
C ALA A 45 -105.64 51.26 35.12
N ARG A 46 -104.78 51.84 34.28
CA ARG A 46 -105.03 53.14 33.63
C ARG A 46 -106.22 53.09 32.68
N THR A 47 -106.32 52.04 31.86
CA THR A 47 -107.42 51.86 30.93
C THR A 47 -108.75 51.70 31.67
N ALA A 48 -108.77 50.90 32.74
CA ALA A 48 -109.98 50.70 33.53
C ALA A 48 -110.49 51.97 34.22
N VAL A 49 -109.59 52.80 34.76
CA VAL A 49 -109.98 54.05 35.43
C VAL A 49 -110.36 55.16 34.45
N ARG A 50 -109.68 55.28 33.31
CA ARG A 50 -109.89 56.40 32.38
C ARG A 50 -110.94 56.13 31.31
N ALA A 51 -110.94 54.92 30.74
CA ALA A 51 -111.84 54.53 29.65
C ALA A 51 -113.04 53.70 30.15
N HIS A 52 -113.14 53.43 31.46
CA HIS A 52 -114.15 52.57 32.07
C HIS A 52 -114.23 51.14 31.49
N GLN A 53 -113.15 50.69 30.82
CA GLN A 53 -113.02 49.33 30.29
C GLN A 53 -112.23 48.47 31.27
N ILE A 54 -112.94 47.60 31.98
CA ILE A 54 -112.36 46.78 33.04
C ILE A 54 -111.79 45.50 32.43
N HIS A 55 -110.47 45.33 32.55
CA HIS A 55 -109.78 44.13 32.13
C HIS A 55 -110.04 42.98 33.12
N HIS A 56 -110.13 41.73 32.65
CA HIS A 56 -110.49 40.56 33.47
C HIS A 56 -109.54 40.30 34.65
N SER A 57 -108.29 40.75 34.55
CA SER A 57 -107.29 40.61 35.62
C SER A 57 -107.43 41.63 36.76
N ILE A 58 -108.33 42.61 36.62
CA ILE A 58 -108.61 43.60 37.66
C ILE A 58 -109.66 43.03 38.62
N GLN A 59 -109.24 42.87 39.87
CA GLN A 59 -110.07 42.32 40.93
C GLN A 59 -110.98 43.38 41.55
N TYR A 60 -110.46 44.59 41.73
CA TYR A 60 -111.23 45.72 42.25
C TYR A 60 -110.70 47.08 41.80
N ILE A 61 -111.58 48.08 41.85
CA ILE A 61 -111.26 49.49 41.67
C ILE A 61 -111.92 50.26 42.81
N ALA A 62 -111.14 51.09 43.50
CA ALA A 62 -111.62 51.92 44.60
C ALA A 62 -111.28 53.40 44.37
N ARG A 63 -112.23 54.30 44.60
CA ARG A 63 -112.09 55.75 44.45
C ARG A 63 -111.73 56.41 45.77
N LYS A 64 -110.82 57.38 45.76
CA LYS A 64 -110.42 58.11 46.96
C LYS A 64 -111.54 59.04 47.45
N GLU A 65 -111.97 58.85 48.69
CA GLU A 65 -112.92 59.70 49.43
C GLU A 65 -112.32 60.04 50.80
N GLY A 66 -111.91 61.30 50.97
CA GLY A 66 -111.18 61.76 52.15
C GLY A 66 -109.85 61.01 52.33
N ASN A 67 -109.69 60.36 53.48
CA ASN A 67 -108.50 59.56 53.80
C ASN A 67 -108.64 58.07 53.44
N SER A 68 -109.79 57.63 52.90
CA SER A 68 -110.05 56.23 52.55
C SER A 68 -110.29 56.05 51.06
N PHE A 69 -110.09 54.83 50.54
CA PHE A 69 -110.55 54.46 49.20
C PHE A 69 -111.84 53.65 49.30
N ASN A 70 -112.90 54.11 48.66
CA ASN A 70 -114.19 53.45 48.67
C ASN A 70 -114.34 52.62 47.39
N ILE A 71 -114.70 51.35 47.51
CA ILE A 71 -114.74 50.42 46.37
C ILE A 71 -115.88 50.80 45.43
N THR A 72 -115.52 51.24 44.23
CA THR A 72 -116.48 51.60 43.18
C THR A 72 -116.78 50.43 42.25
N TYR A 73 -115.84 49.50 42.11
CA TYR A 73 -116.02 48.29 41.32
C TYR A 73 -115.33 47.10 41.96
N LYS A 74 -115.99 45.95 41.87
CA LYS A 74 -115.50 44.66 42.36
C LYS A 74 -115.92 43.57 41.39
N LEU A 75 -114.99 42.70 41.01
CA LEU A 75 -115.29 41.55 40.18
C LEU A 75 -116.19 40.57 40.97
N PRO A 76 -117.23 39.95 40.37
CA PRO A 76 -118.11 39.02 41.06
C PRO A 76 -117.30 37.88 41.72
N GLY A 77 -117.54 37.62 43.00
CA GLY A 77 -116.80 36.62 43.78
C GLY A 77 -115.57 37.14 44.53
N VAL A 78 -115.23 38.42 44.39
CA VAL A 78 -114.22 39.09 45.22
C VAL A 78 -114.87 39.56 46.53
N THR A 79 -114.21 39.43 47.68
CA THR A 79 -114.79 39.58 49.05
C THR A 79 -114.13 40.67 49.90
N ILE A 80 -113.65 41.77 49.31
CA ILE A 80 -113.12 42.92 50.05
C ILE A 80 -114.19 43.59 50.94
N ASP A 81 -113.95 43.66 52.26
CA ASP A 81 -114.81 44.23 53.30
C ASP A 81 -113.93 44.79 54.46
N PRO A 82 -114.17 46.00 55.01
CA PRO A 82 -115.22 46.95 54.70
C PRO A 82 -115.10 47.59 53.31
N PRO A 83 -116.21 48.05 52.69
CA PRO A 83 -116.19 48.71 51.38
C PRO A 83 -115.34 49.99 51.34
N LYS A 84 -114.96 50.52 52.51
CA LYS A 84 -113.95 51.56 52.69
C LYS A 84 -112.61 50.94 53.07
N LEU A 85 -111.67 50.97 52.14
CA LEU A 85 -110.25 50.73 52.38
C LEU A 85 -109.70 51.90 53.20
N LEU A 86 -109.58 51.72 54.51
CA LEU A 86 -108.94 52.69 55.40
C LEU A 86 -107.41 52.58 55.24
N PRO A 87 -106.68 53.70 55.33
CA PRO A 87 -105.23 53.74 55.03
C PRO A 87 -104.42 52.80 55.93
N ASN A 88 -104.91 52.52 57.15
CA ASN A 88 -104.23 51.69 58.14
C ASN A 88 -104.89 50.32 58.39
N SER A 89 -106.00 49.97 57.74
CA SER A 89 -106.70 48.72 58.09
C SER A 89 -106.32 47.53 57.23
N ILE A 90 -105.66 47.70 56.07
CA ILE A 90 -105.34 46.59 55.16
C ILE A 90 -104.11 46.91 54.29
N THR A 91 -102.90 46.73 54.83
CA THR A 91 -101.63 46.89 54.09
C THR A 91 -100.67 45.82 54.58
N CYS A 92 -100.32 44.84 53.75
CA CYS A 92 -99.34 43.80 54.09
C CYS A 92 -97.98 44.13 53.48
N HIS A 93 -96.89 43.95 54.21
CA HIS A 93 -95.57 44.12 53.62
C HIS A 93 -95.25 42.97 52.66
N ILE A 94 -94.39 43.23 51.66
CA ILE A 94 -93.91 42.23 50.68
C ILE A 94 -93.33 40.98 51.35
N ARG A 95 -92.73 41.15 52.54
CA ARG A 95 -92.21 40.05 53.37
C ARG A 95 -93.30 39.18 54.00
N ASP A 96 -94.49 39.71 54.25
CA ASP A 96 -95.60 38.97 54.88
C ASP A 96 -96.28 38.04 53.86
N ALA A 97 -96.40 38.47 52.59
CA ALA A 97 -96.91 37.62 51.50
C ALA A 97 -95.93 36.50 51.10
N GLN A 98 -94.61 36.78 51.15
CA GLN A 98 -93.58 35.76 50.89
C GLN A 98 -93.33 34.84 52.09
N GLY A 99 -93.42 35.34 53.33
CA GLY A 99 -93.16 34.56 54.54
C GLY A 99 -94.26 33.57 54.92
N HIS A 100 -95.54 33.92 54.72
CA HIS A 100 -96.65 33.03 55.11
C HIS A 100 -96.84 31.84 54.17
N ILE A 101 -96.53 31.98 52.87
CA ILE A 101 -96.60 30.86 51.93
C ILE A 101 -95.44 29.87 52.17
N GLU A 102 -94.34 30.32 52.81
CA GLU A 102 -93.21 29.45 53.11
C GLU A 102 -93.20 28.88 54.55
N LYS A 103 -93.81 29.49 55.59
CA LYS A 103 -93.82 28.93 56.98
C LYS A 103 -94.98 29.38 57.89
N ASN A 104 -95.64 28.43 58.57
CA ASN A 104 -96.52 28.61 59.73
C ASN A 104 -95.88 29.50 60.83
N LEU A 105 -96.39 30.71 61.07
CA LEU A 105 -95.98 31.60 62.18
C LEU A 105 -97.19 32.18 62.93
N SER A 106 -97.06 32.37 64.24
CA SER A 106 -98.15 32.60 65.21
C SER A 106 -98.73 34.03 65.23
N PRO A 107 -100.01 34.22 65.61
CA PRO A 107 -100.75 35.49 65.46
C PRO A 107 -100.21 36.70 66.25
N GLU A 108 -99.48 36.48 67.35
CA GLU A 108 -99.04 37.56 68.25
C GLU A 108 -97.90 38.44 67.69
N LYS A 109 -97.18 38.00 66.65
CA LYS A 109 -96.11 38.79 66.01
C LYS A 109 -96.60 39.71 64.88
N MET A 110 -97.89 39.67 64.53
CA MET A 110 -98.47 40.53 63.49
C MET A 110 -98.99 41.89 63.99
N GLN A 111 -99.14 42.12 65.30
CA GLN A 111 -99.79 43.34 65.81
C GLN A 111 -98.94 44.63 65.78
N HIS A 112 -97.66 44.58 65.35
CA HIS A 112 -96.74 45.72 65.48
C HIS A 112 -96.02 46.21 64.20
N LEU A 113 -96.53 45.92 63.01
CA LEU A 113 -95.89 46.36 61.75
C LEU A 113 -96.87 47.09 60.80
N THR A 114 -97.70 47.98 61.35
CA THR A 114 -98.47 48.95 60.58
C THR A 114 -97.62 50.21 60.32
N GLY A 115 -97.12 50.37 59.09
CA GLY A 115 -96.49 51.63 58.70
C GLY A 115 -95.76 51.63 57.36
N ALA A 116 -96.48 51.95 56.28
CA ALA A 116 -96.15 53.00 55.30
C ALA A 116 -96.94 52.78 54.00
N ASP A 117 -97.72 53.78 53.61
CA ASP A 117 -98.44 53.91 52.34
C ASP A 117 -97.50 54.11 51.12
N HIS A 118 -96.31 53.49 51.11
CA HIS A 118 -95.29 53.74 50.08
C HIS A 118 -95.25 52.64 49.01
N PRO A 119 -95.42 53.01 47.72
CA PRO A 119 -95.23 52.08 46.61
C PRO A 119 -93.81 51.51 46.61
N ASP A 120 -93.65 50.26 46.17
CA ASP A 120 -92.32 49.68 45.91
C ASP A 120 -91.58 50.42 44.77
N LYS A 121 -90.34 50.02 44.45
CA LYS A 121 -89.55 50.64 43.36
C LYS A 121 -90.27 50.65 42.00
N LEU A 122 -91.25 49.76 41.80
CA LEU A 122 -92.07 49.67 40.61
C LEU A 122 -93.44 50.31 40.80
N GLY A 123 -93.68 51.08 41.85
CA GLY A 123 -94.94 51.78 42.09
C GLY A 123 -96.10 50.89 42.53
N ARG A 124 -95.81 49.69 43.06
CA ARG A 124 -96.79 48.68 43.48
C ARG A 124 -97.08 48.78 44.97
N ILE A 125 -98.33 48.56 45.33
CA ILE A 125 -98.80 48.53 46.72
C ILE A 125 -99.34 47.13 46.98
N TRP A 126 -99.05 46.58 48.15
CA TRP A 126 -99.38 45.21 48.49
C TRP A 126 -100.55 45.20 49.47
N ARG A 127 -101.59 44.42 49.14
CA ARG A 127 -102.83 44.33 49.90
C ARG A 127 -103.13 42.86 50.20
N CYS A 128 -103.75 42.57 51.34
CA CYS A 128 -104.22 41.24 51.74
C CYS A 128 -105.67 41.33 52.22
N ASP A 129 -106.51 40.32 52.07
CA ASP A 129 -107.83 40.32 52.72
C ASP A 129 -107.70 40.03 54.24
N ALA A 130 -108.58 40.61 55.07
CA ALA A 130 -108.55 40.49 56.53
C ALA A 130 -109.53 39.45 57.10
N LYS A 131 -110.53 38.99 56.34
CA LYS A 131 -111.56 38.03 56.83
C LYS A 131 -111.47 36.63 56.22
N GLU A 132 -110.91 36.50 55.02
CA GLU A 132 -110.60 35.20 54.42
C GLU A 132 -109.09 35.01 54.39
N ASP A 133 -108.65 33.83 54.81
CA ASP A 133 -107.25 33.44 54.87
C ASP A 133 -106.58 33.65 53.50
N HIS A 134 -105.75 34.70 53.42
CA HIS A 134 -104.66 34.83 52.45
C HIS A 134 -105.01 35.03 50.97
N LYS A 135 -105.92 35.95 50.63
CA LYS A 135 -105.97 36.53 49.27
C LYS A 135 -105.09 37.78 49.19
N TYR A 136 -103.95 37.68 48.48
CA TYR A 136 -103.04 38.80 48.24
C TYR A 136 -103.31 39.48 46.90
N TYR A 137 -103.27 40.81 46.93
CA TYR A 137 -103.48 41.67 45.79
C TYR A 137 -102.31 42.63 45.60
N LEU A 138 -102.02 42.88 44.33
CA LEU A 138 -101.06 43.85 43.88
C LEU A 138 -101.81 45.06 43.33
N ALA A 139 -101.70 46.18 44.02
CA ALA A 139 -102.48 47.37 43.75
C ALA A 139 -101.63 48.50 43.16
N TYR A 140 -102.27 49.33 42.36
CA TYR A 140 -101.67 50.50 41.73
C TYR A 140 -102.57 51.72 41.92
N HIS A 141 -101.96 52.85 42.29
CA HIS A 141 -102.65 54.13 42.38
C HIS A 141 -102.60 54.88 41.05
N ILE A 142 -103.77 55.17 40.48
CA ILE A 142 -103.94 55.81 39.19
C ILE A 142 -104.85 57.04 39.34
N LYS A 143 -104.46 58.16 38.71
CA LYS A 143 -105.31 59.36 38.64
C LYS A 143 -106.28 59.29 37.46
N GLY A 144 -107.57 59.44 37.74
CA GLY A 144 -108.66 59.49 36.75
C GLY A 144 -108.76 60.83 36.02
N LEU A 145 -109.56 60.88 34.95
CA LEU A 145 -109.82 62.09 34.15
C LEU A 145 -110.64 63.13 34.92
N ASP A 146 -111.43 62.66 35.88
CA ASP A 146 -112.21 63.44 36.86
C ASP A 146 -111.34 64.10 37.95
N GLY A 147 -110.01 63.94 37.89
CA GLY A 147 -109.06 64.49 38.84
C GLY A 147 -108.90 63.67 40.13
N ASN A 148 -109.74 62.66 40.36
CA ASN A 148 -109.70 61.84 41.57
C ASN A 148 -108.68 60.70 41.46
N MET A 149 -108.21 60.21 42.60
CA MET A 149 -107.30 59.06 42.66
C MET A 149 -108.08 57.76 42.83
N TYR A 150 -107.66 56.73 42.10
CA TYR A 150 -108.23 55.40 42.14
C TYR A 150 -107.13 54.37 42.49
N GLU A 151 -107.47 53.40 43.33
CA GLU A 151 -106.66 52.21 43.57
C GLU A 151 -107.23 51.05 42.76
N VAL A 152 -106.38 50.39 41.96
CA VAL A 152 -106.76 49.24 41.15
C VAL A 152 -105.95 48.03 41.60
N GLY A 153 -106.62 46.97 42.05
CA GLY A 153 -105.99 45.75 42.54
C GLY A 153 -106.03 44.59 41.54
N PHE A 154 -104.92 43.87 41.44
CA PHE A 154 -104.71 42.63 40.69
C PHE A 154 -104.43 41.47 41.65
N ARG A 155 -104.65 40.22 41.25
CA ARG A 155 -104.35 39.06 42.12
C ARG A 155 -102.84 38.73 42.10
N TYR A 156 -102.25 38.45 43.27
CA TYR A 156 -100.81 38.15 43.37
C TYR A 156 -100.40 36.82 42.71
N LEU A 157 -101.22 35.78 42.83
CA LEU A 157 -100.91 34.46 42.26
C LEU A 157 -100.71 34.52 40.75
N GLU A 158 -101.50 35.32 40.03
CA GLU A 158 -101.35 35.55 38.59
C GLU A 158 -99.99 36.17 38.24
N TYR A 159 -99.47 37.05 39.10
CA TYR A 159 -98.11 37.60 38.92
C TYR A 159 -97.02 36.55 39.19
N ARG A 160 -97.21 35.68 40.19
CA ARG A 160 -96.22 34.65 40.56
C ARG A 160 -96.14 33.54 39.51
N GLU A 161 -97.28 33.10 38.98
CA GLU A 161 -97.36 32.12 37.89
C GLU A 161 -96.58 32.60 36.66
N ALA A 162 -96.78 33.86 36.26
CA ALA A 162 -96.06 34.45 35.13
C ALA A 162 -94.53 34.53 35.31
N ILE A 163 -94.02 34.66 36.54
CA ILE A 163 -92.58 34.65 36.84
C ILE A 163 -92.02 33.23 36.92
N ASN A 164 -92.79 32.28 37.46
CA ASN A 164 -92.36 30.89 37.61
C ASN A 164 -92.21 30.20 36.25
N GLU A 165 -93.11 30.47 35.30
CA GLU A 165 -93.06 29.88 33.96
C GLU A 165 -91.70 30.15 33.27
N VAL A 166 -91.22 31.40 33.30
CA VAL A 166 -89.91 31.77 32.73
C VAL A 166 -88.74 31.12 33.50
N SER A 167 -88.86 30.98 34.81
CA SER A 167 -87.79 30.43 35.66
C SER A 167 -87.62 28.91 35.46
N GLU A 168 -88.71 28.18 35.25
CA GLU A 168 -88.69 26.74 34.96
C GLU A 168 -88.01 26.44 33.62
N TYR A 169 -88.32 27.20 32.55
CA TYR A 169 -87.64 27.03 31.26
C TYR A 169 -86.13 27.25 31.33
N LEU A 170 -85.68 28.25 32.10
CA LEU A 170 -84.24 28.50 32.30
C LEU A 170 -83.58 27.32 33.04
N ALA A 171 -84.22 26.75 34.06
CA ALA A 171 -83.68 25.62 34.80
C ALA A 171 -83.52 24.36 33.92
N TYR A 172 -84.52 24.05 33.07
CA TYR A 172 -84.42 22.93 32.12
C TYR A 172 -83.29 23.13 31.11
N LEU A 173 -83.08 24.35 30.62
CA LEU A 173 -82.00 24.67 29.70
C LEU A 173 -80.61 24.46 30.32
N ALA A 174 -80.43 24.82 31.60
CA ALA A 174 -79.17 24.59 32.31
C ALA A 174 -78.82 23.11 32.41
N ILE A 175 -79.79 22.27 32.80
CA ILE A 175 -79.59 20.82 32.94
C ILE A 175 -79.19 20.22 31.59
N LEU A 176 -79.83 20.63 30.51
CA LEU A 176 -79.53 20.15 29.16
C LEU A 176 -78.08 20.48 28.73
N ILE A 177 -77.61 21.70 28.97
CA ILE A 177 -76.26 22.14 28.60
C ILE A 177 -75.19 21.37 29.40
N ILE A 178 -75.43 21.16 30.70
CA ILE A 178 -74.52 20.38 31.55
C ILE A 178 -74.44 18.94 31.04
N LEU A 179 -75.58 18.32 30.73
CA LEU A 179 -75.62 16.95 30.22
C LEU A 179 -74.90 16.83 28.87
N ALA A 180 -75.12 17.77 27.95
CA ALA A 180 -74.44 17.83 26.66
C ALA A 180 -72.92 17.97 26.81
N THR A 181 -72.46 18.74 27.78
CA THR A 181 -71.02 18.96 28.03
C THR A 181 -70.35 17.71 28.64
N VAL A 182 -71.00 17.08 29.62
CA VAL A 182 -70.48 15.89 30.31
C VAL A 182 -70.41 14.68 29.38
N ILE A 183 -71.34 14.56 28.42
CA ILE A 183 -71.36 13.45 27.47
C ILE A 183 -70.52 13.76 26.22
N GLY A 184 -70.66 14.97 25.66
CA GLY A 184 -70.08 15.32 24.36
C GLY A 184 -68.56 15.47 24.37
N LEU A 185 -68.00 16.13 25.39
CA LEU A 185 -66.55 16.39 25.44
C LEU A 185 -65.71 15.10 25.58
N PRO A 186 -66.03 14.16 26.49
CA PRO A 186 -65.29 12.90 26.57
C PRO A 186 -65.28 12.11 25.27
N PHE A 187 -66.43 12.06 24.60
CA PHE A 187 -66.56 11.34 23.33
C PHE A 187 -65.72 11.99 22.23
N PHE A 188 -65.79 13.32 22.11
CA PHE A 188 -65.02 14.07 21.12
C PHE A 188 -63.50 13.84 21.22
N PHE A 189 -62.92 13.96 22.42
CA PHE A 189 -61.48 13.77 22.61
C PHE A 189 -61.03 12.32 22.45
N LYS A 190 -61.91 11.35 22.74
CA LYS A 190 -61.59 9.94 22.52
C LYS A 190 -61.33 9.66 21.05
N VAL A 191 -62.25 10.10 20.18
CA VAL A 191 -62.16 9.90 18.72
C VAL A 191 -61.10 10.80 18.10
N SER A 192 -61.02 12.07 18.52
CA SER A 192 -60.15 13.06 17.85
C SER A 192 -58.68 13.00 18.28
N LEU A 193 -58.34 12.38 19.42
CA LEU A 193 -56.99 12.46 19.98
C LEU A 193 -56.48 11.13 20.54
N VAL A 194 -57.28 10.44 21.35
CA VAL A 194 -56.82 9.21 22.03
C VAL A 194 -56.63 8.05 21.05
N GLU A 195 -57.62 7.76 20.21
CA GLU A 195 -57.57 6.64 19.26
C GLU A 195 -56.47 6.80 18.18
N PRO A 196 -56.28 7.98 17.54
CA PRO A 196 -55.18 8.19 16.60
C PRO A 196 -53.79 8.06 17.22
N LEU A 197 -53.59 8.57 18.45
CA LEU A 197 -52.30 8.46 19.16
C LEU A 197 -51.98 7.01 19.56
N ASP A 198 -52.98 6.24 19.98
CA ASP A 198 -52.78 4.83 20.31
C ASP A 198 -52.46 4.01 19.06
N SER A 199 -53.09 4.31 17.92
CA SER A 199 -52.76 3.68 16.63
C SER A 199 -51.31 3.97 16.20
N LEU A 200 -50.84 5.20 16.39
CA LEU A 200 -49.43 5.58 16.15
C LEU A 200 -48.45 4.85 17.05
N LEU A 201 -48.76 4.73 18.34
CA LEU A 201 -47.93 4.00 19.29
C LEU A 201 -47.82 2.52 18.94
N GLN A 202 -48.94 1.90 18.56
CA GLN A 202 -48.96 0.50 18.13
C GLN A 202 -48.18 0.30 16.83
N GLY A 203 -48.36 1.18 15.84
CA GLY A 203 -47.61 1.11 14.59
C GLY A 203 -46.10 1.23 14.80
N LEU A 204 -45.67 2.13 15.71
CA LEU A 204 -44.27 2.28 16.08
C LEU A 204 -43.72 1.02 16.76
N GLU A 205 -44.49 0.37 17.63
CA GLU A 205 -44.08 -0.85 18.31
C GLU A 205 -43.93 -2.04 17.33
N GLU A 206 -44.83 -2.17 16.36
CA GLU A 206 -44.74 -3.18 15.30
C GLU A 206 -43.51 -2.98 14.41
N VAL A 207 -43.21 -1.74 14.01
CA VAL A 207 -41.99 -1.41 13.25
C VAL A 207 -40.72 -1.74 14.05
N ASN A 208 -40.71 -1.44 15.35
CA ASN A 208 -39.59 -1.78 16.24
C ASN A 208 -39.39 -3.31 16.42
N ARG A 209 -40.46 -4.09 16.26
CA ARG A 209 -40.41 -5.56 16.24
C ARG A 209 -40.00 -6.15 14.88
N GLY A 210 -39.71 -5.30 13.89
CA GLY A 210 -39.23 -5.70 12.57
C GLY A 210 -40.31 -5.82 11.49
N ASN A 211 -41.56 -5.45 11.79
CA ASN A 211 -42.66 -5.47 10.82
C ASN A 211 -42.74 -4.13 10.08
N LEU A 212 -42.20 -4.06 8.86
CA LEU A 212 -42.20 -2.86 8.01
C LEU A 212 -43.36 -2.80 7.01
N GLU A 213 -44.32 -3.72 7.11
CA GLU A 213 -45.54 -3.74 6.29
C GLU A 213 -46.68 -2.93 6.93
N VAL A 214 -46.42 -2.28 8.07
CA VAL A 214 -47.42 -1.52 8.82
C VAL A 214 -47.72 -0.21 8.10
N GLU A 215 -49.01 -0.01 7.77
CA GLU A 215 -49.53 1.24 7.23
C GLU A 215 -50.66 1.73 8.12
N LEU A 216 -50.52 2.96 8.62
CA LEU A 216 -51.53 3.58 9.47
C LEU A 216 -52.45 4.47 8.62
N ASP A 217 -53.75 4.36 8.85
CA ASP A 217 -54.75 5.18 8.16
C ASP A 217 -54.83 6.61 8.72
N VAL A 218 -54.94 7.60 7.85
CA VAL A 218 -54.96 9.02 8.23
C VAL A 218 -56.40 9.44 8.48
N GLN A 219 -56.85 9.31 9.72
CA GLN A 219 -58.24 9.56 10.11
C GLN A 219 -58.60 11.06 10.25
N ILE A 220 -57.62 11.93 10.47
CA ILE A 220 -57.80 13.36 10.75
C ILE A 220 -56.77 14.17 9.98
N GLN A 221 -57.16 15.33 9.44
CA GLN A 221 -56.27 16.23 8.69
C GLN A 221 -55.74 17.38 9.57
N ASP A 222 -55.09 17.02 10.67
CA ASP A 222 -54.45 17.94 11.62
C ASP A 222 -52.96 17.58 11.82
N GLU A 223 -52.34 18.10 12.89
CA GLU A 223 -50.95 17.79 13.23
C GLU A 223 -50.73 16.29 13.53
N ILE A 224 -51.74 15.59 14.03
CA ILE A 224 -51.66 14.14 14.26
C ILE A 224 -51.74 13.39 12.93
N GLY A 225 -52.60 13.83 12.01
CA GLY A 225 -52.61 13.34 10.63
C GLY A 225 -51.28 13.49 9.91
N PHE A 226 -50.64 14.65 10.04
CA PHE A 226 -49.30 14.91 9.50
C PHE A 226 -48.23 13.98 10.10
N LEU A 227 -48.31 13.71 11.40
CA LEU A 227 -47.41 12.78 12.07
C LEU A 227 -47.59 11.34 11.55
N THR A 228 -48.83 10.91 11.33
CA THR A 228 -49.16 9.61 10.71
C THR A 228 -48.60 9.49 9.30
N GLN A 229 -48.73 10.54 8.48
CA GLN A 229 -48.17 10.54 7.14
C GLN A 229 -46.62 10.52 7.14
N SER A 230 -46.00 11.25 8.06
CA SER A 230 -44.54 11.26 8.23
C SER A 230 -44.02 9.90 8.70
N PHE A 231 -44.74 9.23 9.59
CA PHE A 231 -44.45 7.88 10.03
C PHE A 231 -44.50 6.89 8.85
N ASN A 232 -45.59 6.84 8.08
CA ASN A 232 -45.71 5.94 6.92
C ASN A 232 -44.58 6.18 5.90
N SER A 233 -44.20 7.45 5.67
CA SER A 233 -43.09 7.81 4.78
C SER A 233 -41.76 7.23 5.24
N MET A 234 -41.45 7.34 6.54
CA MET A 234 -40.25 6.78 7.15
C MET A 234 -40.19 5.25 7.01
N VAL A 235 -41.30 4.54 7.31
CA VAL A 235 -41.39 3.07 7.18
C VAL A 235 -41.13 2.64 5.73
N SER A 236 -41.71 3.35 4.77
CA SER A 236 -41.47 3.11 3.34
C SER A 236 -40.00 3.33 2.93
N SER A 237 -39.35 4.37 3.43
CA SER A 237 -37.92 4.62 3.19
C SER A 237 -37.03 3.51 3.77
N ILE A 238 -37.32 3.03 4.98
CA ILE A 238 -36.56 1.92 5.59
C ILE A 238 -36.73 0.63 4.78
N ARG A 239 -37.95 0.31 4.36
CA ARG A 239 -38.23 -0.85 3.49
C ARG A 239 -37.44 -0.78 2.18
N THR A 240 -37.41 0.39 1.56
CA THR A 240 -36.68 0.63 0.31
C THR A 240 -35.17 0.48 0.50
N ALA A 241 -34.63 1.02 1.61
CA ALA A 241 -33.22 0.87 1.95
C ALA A 241 -32.83 -0.59 2.22
N GLN A 242 -33.68 -1.39 2.89
CA GLN A 242 -33.45 -2.82 3.06
C GLN A 242 -33.45 -3.59 1.73
N ALA A 243 -34.37 -3.26 0.82
CA ALA A 243 -34.42 -3.87 -0.50
C ALA A 243 -33.15 -3.57 -1.30
N GLN A 244 -32.68 -2.32 -1.31
CA GLN A 244 -31.44 -1.92 -1.98
C GLN A 244 -30.20 -2.57 -1.36
N LEU A 245 -30.12 -2.67 -0.02
CA LEU A 245 -29.01 -3.37 0.65
C LEU A 245 -28.96 -4.85 0.27
N LYS A 246 -30.12 -5.49 0.14
CA LYS A 246 -30.19 -6.89 -0.29
C LYS A 246 -29.72 -7.06 -1.75
N GLU A 247 -30.17 -6.19 -2.64
CA GLU A 247 -29.73 -6.18 -4.05
C GLU A 247 -28.22 -5.95 -4.17
N TYR A 248 -27.65 -4.99 -3.43
CA TYR A 248 -26.21 -4.76 -3.40
C TYR A 248 -25.43 -5.95 -2.80
N ALA A 249 -25.96 -6.62 -1.79
CA ALA A 249 -25.32 -7.81 -1.22
C ALA A 249 -25.26 -8.95 -2.24
N GLU A 250 -26.35 -9.19 -2.98
CA GLU A 250 -26.43 -10.20 -4.04
C GLU A 250 -25.46 -9.87 -5.20
N GLU A 251 -25.43 -8.61 -5.68
CA GLU A 251 -24.52 -8.17 -6.74
C GLU A 251 -23.03 -8.27 -6.32
N LEU A 252 -22.72 -7.93 -5.06
CA LEU A 252 -21.37 -8.02 -4.53
C LEU A 252 -20.92 -9.48 -4.41
N GLU A 253 -21.79 -10.37 -3.95
CA GLU A 253 -21.51 -11.81 -3.84
C GLU A 253 -21.21 -12.42 -5.21
N GLU A 254 -21.96 -12.03 -6.25
CA GLU A 254 -21.70 -12.44 -7.64
C GLU A 254 -20.34 -11.94 -8.14
N LYS A 255 -20.03 -10.64 -7.95
CA LYS A 255 -18.72 -10.06 -8.32
C LYS A 255 -17.57 -10.72 -7.59
N VAL A 256 -17.70 -11.00 -6.29
CA VAL A 256 -16.67 -11.69 -5.49
C VAL A 256 -16.44 -13.09 -6.05
N LYS A 257 -17.52 -13.82 -6.40
CA LYS A 257 -17.42 -15.17 -6.97
C LYS A 257 -16.73 -15.16 -8.34
N GLU A 258 -17.07 -14.21 -9.21
CA GLU A 258 -16.42 -14.04 -10.51
C GLU A 258 -14.93 -13.72 -10.36
N ARG A 259 -14.58 -12.74 -9.52
CA ARG A 259 -13.18 -12.36 -9.27
C ARG A 259 -12.37 -13.48 -8.63
N THR A 260 -12.98 -14.24 -7.72
CA THR A 260 -12.32 -15.40 -7.11
C THR A 260 -12.04 -16.49 -8.14
N LYS A 261 -12.97 -16.73 -9.07
CA LYS A 261 -12.79 -17.68 -10.17
C LYS A 261 -11.72 -17.21 -11.15
N GLU A 262 -11.75 -15.95 -11.56
CA GLU A 262 -10.74 -15.34 -12.43
C GLU A 262 -9.35 -15.44 -11.80
N LEU A 263 -9.23 -15.07 -10.52
CA LEU A 263 -7.97 -15.15 -9.77
C LEU A 263 -7.45 -16.60 -9.68
N ALA A 264 -8.32 -17.57 -9.40
CA ALA A 264 -7.94 -18.98 -9.35
C ALA A 264 -7.41 -19.47 -10.71
N GLN A 265 -8.05 -19.09 -11.81
CA GLN A 265 -7.60 -19.42 -13.16
C GLN A 265 -6.26 -18.77 -13.49
N THR A 266 -6.07 -17.49 -13.15
CA THR A 266 -4.79 -16.80 -13.34
C THR A 266 -3.68 -17.44 -12.51
N LEU A 267 -3.96 -17.82 -11.26
CA LEU A 267 -3.01 -18.53 -10.39
C LEU A 267 -2.58 -19.87 -10.99
N GLU A 268 -3.53 -20.66 -11.51
CA GLU A 268 -3.25 -21.93 -12.16
C GLU A 268 -2.37 -21.73 -13.41
N GLN A 269 -2.67 -20.73 -14.23
CA GLN A 269 -1.86 -20.37 -15.40
C GLN A 269 -0.43 -19.96 -15.02
N VAL A 270 -0.27 -19.08 -14.01
CA VAL A 270 1.04 -18.64 -13.53
C VAL A 270 1.84 -19.81 -12.96
N GLN A 271 1.21 -20.71 -12.21
CA GLN A 271 1.85 -21.91 -11.68
C GLN A 271 2.30 -22.86 -12.79
N ALA A 272 1.48 -23.05 -13.83
CA ALA A 272 1.82 -23.88 -14.98
C ALA A 272 3.01 -23.30 -15.77
N LEU A 273 2.99 -21.99 -16.04
CA LEU A 273 4.09 -21.29 -16.71
C LEU A 273 5.39 -21.35 -15.90
N LYS A 274 5.32 -21.14 -14.58
CA LYS A 274 6.49 -21.28 -13.70
C LYS A 274 7.07 -22.69 -13.75
N LYS A 275 6.23 -23.72 -13.71
CA LYS A 275 6.67 -25.12 -13.79
C LYS A 275 7.35 -25.44 -15.13
N GLN A 276 6.88 -24.86 -16.22
CA GLN A 276 7.51 -24.99 -17.53
C GLN A 276 8.87 -24.28 -17.55
N GLN A 277 8.93 -23.05 -17.06
CA GLN A 277 10.17 -22.26 -16.96
C GLN A 277 11.24 -22.96 -16.09
N ASP A 278 10.86 -23.49 -14.92
CA ASP A 278 11.78 -24.26 -14.07
C ASP A 278 12.27 -25.54 -14.76
N GLY A 279 11.44 -26.12 -15.65
CA GLY A 279 11.83 -27.24 -16.50
C GLY A 279 12.88 -26.85 -17.54
N ASP A 280 12.70 -25.71 -18.21
CA ASP A 280 13.66 -25.17 -19.18
C ASP A 280 14.99 -24.83 -18.49
N TYR A 281 14.95 -24.20 -17.30
CA TYR A 281 16.14 -23.94 -16.49
C TYR A 281 16.89 -25.21 -16.12
N TYR A 282 16.17 -26.26 -15.70
CA TYR A 282 16.79 -27.54 -15.38
C TYR A 282 17.49 -28.15 -16.60
N LEU A 283 16.86 -28.09 -17.78
CA LEU A 283 17.44 -28.61 -19.02
C LEU A 283 18.70 -27.83 -19.41
N THR A 284 18.69 -26.49 -19.32
CA THR A 284 19.89 -25.68 -19.57
C THR A 284 21.01 -26.03 -18.60
N GLN A 285 20.71 -26.20 -17.31
CA GLN A 285 21.73 -26.59 -16.34
C GLN A 285 22.34 -27.97 -16.63
N LEU A 286 21.53 -28.94 -17.10
CA LEU A 286 22.05 -30.24 -17.53
C LEU A 286 23.01 -30.15 -18.72
N LEU A 287 22.90 -29.11 -19.55
CA LEU A 287 23.81 -28.87 -20.66
C LEU A 287 25.10 -28.17 -20.22
N ILE A 288 25.03 -27.28 -19.23
CA ILE A 288 26.18 -26.52 -18.70
C ILE A 288 27.03 -27.39 -17.76
N ALA A 289 26.40 -28.17 -16.89
CA ALA A 289 27.08 -29.00 -15.89
C ALA A 289 28.26 -29.86 -16.43
N PRO A 290 28.17 -30.55 -17.58
CA PRO A 290 29.31 -31.31 -18.11
C PRO A 290 30.45 -30.43 -18.66
N LEU A 291 30.19 -29.17 -18.97
CA LEU A 291 31.18 -28.23 -19.52
C LEU A 291 32.01 -27.57 -18.41
N GLY A 292 31.38 -27.26 -17.26
CA GLY A 292 32.03 -26.68 -16.08
C GLY A 292 32.81 -27.70 -15.24
N LYS A 293 33.60 -28.58 -15.88
CA LYS A 293 34.26 -29.70 -15.20
C LYS A 293 35.70 -29.36 -14.81
N ASN A 294 36.07 -29.72 -13.57
CA ASN A 294 37.47 -29.86 -13.17
C ASN A 294 38.01 -31.21 -13.67
N ALA A 295 38.69 -31.22 -14.82
CA ALA A 295 39.28 -32.42 -15.40
C ALA A 295 40.82 -32.37 -15.43
N ALA A 296 41.42 -31.36 -14.79
CA ALA A 296 42.83 -31.34 -14.49
C ALA A 296 43.16 -32.31 -13.35
N ASN A 297 44.13 -33.18 -13.56
CA ASN A 297 44.68 -34.06 -12.54
C ASN A 297 46.18 -34.22 -12.75
N ASP A 298 46.98 -33.87 -11.74
CA ASP A 298 48.42 -34.04 -11.73
C ASP A 298 48.92 -34.12 -10.28
N ASP A 299 50.06 -34.78 -10.06
CA ASP A 299 50.64 -34.96 -8.73
C ASP A 299 51.35 -33.69 -8.23
N HIS A 300 51.83 -32.86 -9.15
CA HIS A 300 52.62 -31.65 -8.87
C HIS A 300 51.78 -30.39 -8.73
N VAL A 301 50.63 -30.33 -9.42
CA VAL A 301 49.75 -29.16 -9.46
C VAL A 301 48.31 -29.60 -9.17
N SER A 302 47.69 -29.03 -8.16
CA SER A 302 46.25 -29.22 -7.89
C SER A 302 45.43 -28.01 -8.30
N VAL A 303 44.21 -28.29 -8.76
CA VAL A 303 43.20 -27.28 -9.10
C VAL A 303 41.95 -27.61 -8.31
N ASP A 304 41.41 -26.64 -7.58
CA ASP A 304 40.14 -26.74 -6.87
C ASP A 304 39.20 -25.64 -7.36
N PHE A 305 37.90 -25.94 -7.46
CA PHE A 305 36.86 -25.00 -7.89
C PHE A 305 35.72 -24.95 -6.87
N LEU A 306 35.16 -23.77 -6.69
CA LEU A 306 33.89 -23.55 -6.02
C LEU A 306 33.04 -22.65 -6.91
N VAL A 307 31.84 -23.12 -7.26
CA VAL A 307 30.88 -22.34 -8.05
C VAL A 307 29.53 -22.41 -7.34
N LYS A 308 28.92 -21.25 -7.11
CA LYS A 308 27.59 -21.09 -6.51
C LYS A 308 26.80 -20.08 -7.33
N GLN A 309 25.72 -20.52 -7.93
CA GLN A 309 24.89 -19.63 -8.75
C GLN A 309 23.74 -19.07 -7.90
N LYS A 310 23.41 -17.80 -8.11
CA LYS A 310 22.37 -17.08 -7.40
C LYS A 310 20.98 -17.69 -7.61
N LYS A 311 20.68 -18.18 -8.82
CA LYS A 311 19.38 -18.77 -9.12
C LYS A 311 19.37 -20.25 -8.72
N SER A 312 18.93 -20.53 -7.50
CA SER A 312 18.57 -21.90 -7.07
C SER A 312 17.08 -22.18 -7.29
N PHE A 313 16.75 -23.40 -7.72
CA PHE A 313 15.37 -23.83 -7.91
C PHE A 313 15.23 -25.35 -7.71
N LYS A 314 14.03 -25.76 -7.30
CA LYS A 314 13.68 -27.18 -7.16
C LYS A 314 12.85 -27.61 -8.35
N PHE A 315 13.38 -28.52 -9.15
CA PHE A 315 12.61 -29.15 -10.22
C PHE A 315 12.37 -30.62 -9.92
N ARG A 316 11.11 -30.94 -9.59
CA ARG A 316 10.67 -32.27 -9.13
C ARG A 316 11.40 -32.70 -7.85
N LYS A 317 12.44 -33.53 -7.97
CA LYS A 317 13.23 -34.07 -6.85
C LYS A 317 14.68 -33.58 -6.86
N TRP A 318 15.03 -32.72 -7.81
CA TRP A 318 16.37 -32.25 -8.04
C TRP A 318 16.45 -30.78 -7.64
N ASP A 319 17.46 -30.48 -6.82
CA ASP A 319 17.86 -29.12 -6.52
C ASP A 319 18.94 -28.74 -7.53
N ALA A 320 18.73 -27.63 -8.25
CA ALA A 320 19.62 -27.18 -9.31
C ALA A 320 19.87 -25.67 -9.19
N GLU A 321 21.02 -25.26 -9.72
CA GLU A 321 21.51 -23.89 -9.74
C GLU A 321 21.71 -23.48 -11.21
N LEU A 322 21.45 -22.24 -11.58
CA LEU A 322 21.63 -21.74 -12.95
C LEU A 322 22.24 -20.34 -12.91
N GLY A 323 23.31 -20.10 -13.67
CA GLY A 323 23.91 -18.78 -13.74
C GLY A 323 24.97 -18.65 -14.84
N GLY A 324 25.66 -17.51 -14.85
CA GLY A 324 26.62 -17.10 -15.88
C GLY A 324 28.05 -17.57 -15.63
N ASP A 325 28.36 -17.98 -14.40
CA ASP A 325 29.71 -18.34 -13.99
C ASP A 325 30.09 -19.75 -14.41
N ILE A 326 31.31 -19.91 -14.93
CA ILE A 326 31.86 -21.21 -15.33
C ILE A 326 33.35 -21.33 -14.98
N CYS A 327 33.72 -22.46 -14.38
CA CYS A 327 35.10 -22.87 -14.17
C CYS A 327 35.39 -24.15 -14.96
N ILE A 328 36.50 -24.18 -15.69
CA ILE A 328 36.91 -25.33 -16.51
C ILE A 328 38.39 -25.58 -16.30
N SER A 329 38.81 -26.84 -16.15
CA SER A 329 40.23 -27.20 -16.16
C SER A 329 40.49 -28.49 -16.94
N HIS A 330 41.68 -28.55 -17.57
CA HIS A 330 42.12 -29.72 -18.32
C HIS A 330 43.64 -29.86 -18.32
N ASN A 331 44.14 -31.10 -18.37
CA ASN A 331 45.50 -31.33 -18.83
C ASN A 331 45.56 -31.23 -20.37
N ILE A 332 46.52 -30.45 -20.87
CA ILE A 332 46.88 -30.38 -22.29
C ILE A 332 48.40 -30.53 -22.46
N GLU A 333 48.82 -30.78 -23.70
CA GLU A 333 50.23 -30.91 -24.05
C GLU A 333 50.57 -29.94 -25.17
N LEU A 334 51.59 -29.10 -24.96
CA LEU A 334 52.10 -28.14 -25.93
C LEU A 334 53.62 -28.24 -25.99
N MET A 335 54.18 -28.29 -27.19
CA MET A 335 55.62 -28.45 -27.45
C MET A 335 56.26 -29.63 -26.69
N GLY A 336 55.51 -30.73 -26.46
CA GLY A 336 55.97 -31.90 -25.71
C GLY A 336 56.02 -31.71 -24.19
N LYS A 337 55.50 -30.60 -23.67
CA LYS A 337 55.40 -30.28 -22.23
C LYS A 337 53.95 -30.35 -21.77
N LYS A 338 53.74 -30.75 -20.51
CA LYS A 338 52.42 -30.83 -19.89
C LYS A 338 52.01 -29.49 -19.28
N TYR A 339 50.76 -29.11 -19.50
CA TYR A 339 50.17 -27.90 -18.92
C TYR A 339 48.83 -28.22 -18.26
N ILE A 340 48.59 -27.54 -17.14
CA ILE A 340 47.26 -27.40 -16.55
C ILE A 340 46.62 -26.16 -17.16
N LEU A 341 45.63 -26.38 -18.01
CA LEU A 341 44.76 -25.34 -18.54
C LEU A 341 43.65 -25.07 -17.52
N PHE A 342 43.41 -23.80 -17.25
CA PHE A 342 42.25 -23.35 -16.48
C PHE A 342 41.55 -22.19 -17.19
N LEU A 343 40.25 -22.11 -16.95
CA LEU A 343 39.38 -21.03 -17.38
C LEU A 343 38.45 -20.72 -16.21
N ASN A 344 38.28 -19.43 -15.93
CA ASN A 344 37.18 -18.91 -15.14
C ASN A 344 36.57 -17.76 -15.91
N GLY A 345 35.25 -17.80 -16.10
CA GLY A 345 34.55 -16.77 -16.85
C GLY A 345 33.17 -16.53 -16.29
N ASP A 346 32.72 -15.31 -16.49
CA ASP A 346 31.41 -14.83 -16.11
C ASP A 346 30.74 -14.22 -17.37
N ALA A 347 29.58 -14.77 -17.70
CA ALA A 347 28.78 -14.33 -18.82
C ALA A 347 27.75 -13.28 -18.41
N MET A 348 27.76 -12.14 -19.12
CA MET A 348 26.87 -11.01 -18.88
C MET A 348 25.39 -11.42 -18.87
N GLY A 349 24.70 -11.04 -17.79
CA GLY A 349 23.27 -11.16 -17.63
C GLY A 349 22.88 -12.18 -16.57
N LYS A 350 21.66 -12.06 -16.03
CA LYS A 350 21.21 -12.88 -14.91
C LYS A 350 20.41 -14.09 -15.37
N SER A 351 20.57 -15.21 -14.67
CA SER A 351 19.81 -16.46 -14.93
C SER A 351 20.02 -17.01 -16.36
N MET A 352 19.02 -16.90 -17.23
CA MET A 352 19.02 -17.60 -18.53
C MET A 352 19.98 -17.00 -19.56
N GLN A 353 20.17 -15.68 -19.56
CA GLN A 353 21.08 -15.01 -20.50
C GLN A 353 22.54 -15.35 -20.16
N GLY A 354 22.92 -15.21 -18.88
CA GLY A 354 24.24 -15.63 -18.38
C GLY A 354 24.48 -17.11 -18.64
N ALA A 355 23.51 -17.97 -18.31
CA ALA A 355 23.60 -19.40 -18.60
C ALA A 355 23.78 -19.71 -20.10
N GLY A 356 23.12 -18.96 -20.98
CA GLY A 356 23.33 -19.05 -22.42
C GLY A 356 24.77 -18.72 -22.83
N GLY A 357 25.36 -17.68 -22.23
CA GLY A 357 26.76 -17.31 -22.46
C GLY A 357 27.75 -18.33 -21.91
N ALA A 358 27.51 -18.85 -20.70
CA ALA A 358 28.30 -19.92 -20.10
C ALA A 358 28.28 -21.20 -20.95
N LEU A 359 27.11 -21.56 -21.50
CA LEU A 359 26.94 -22.70 -22.41
C LEU A 359 27.78 -22.53 -23.68
N VAL A 360 27.71 -21.36 -24.32
CA VAL A 360 28.46 -21.07 -25.55
C VAL A 360 29.96 -21.06 -25.26
N LEU A 361 30.39 -20.39 -24.20
CA LEU A 361 31.79 -20.34 -23.77
C LEU A 361 32.32 -21.75 -23.52
N GLY A 362 31.62 -22.53 -22.70
CA GLY A 362 32.01 -23.90 -22.37
C GLY A 362 32.06 -24.82 -23.58
N ALA A 363 31.08 -24.75 -24.49
CA ALA A 363 31.03 -25.61 -25.67
C ALA A 363 32.16 -25.29 -26.67
N VAL A 364 32.41 -24.01 -26.93
CA VAL A 364 33.50 -23.57 -27.82
C VAL A 364 34.85 -23.89 -27.20
N PHE A 365 35.02 -23.60 -25.91
CA PHE A 365 36.27 -23.89 -25.22
C PHE A 365 36.57 -25.40 -25.17
N GLN A 366 35.56 -26.24 -24.90
CA GLN A 366 35.71 -27.69 -24.97
C GLN A 366 36.16 -28.15 -26.37
N SER A 367 35.60 -27.56 -27.43
CA SER A 367 36.03 -27.83 -28.81
C SER A 367 37.50 -27.46 -29.03
N ILE A 368 37.96 -26.31 -28.52
CA ILE A 368 39.38 -25.89 -28.57
C ILE A 368 40.28 -26.90 -27.87
N VAL A 369 39.88 -27.36 -26.68
CA VAL A 369 40.62 -28.37 -25.90
C VAL A 369 40.74 -29.70 -26.64
N GLU A 370 39.63 -30.23 -27.17
CA GLU A 370 39.64 -31.49 -27.90
C GLU A 370 40.45 -31.42 -29.20
N ARG A 371 40.36 -30.32 -29.95
CA ARG A 371 41.21 -30.11 -31.13
C ARG A 371 42.70 -30.04 -30.76
N THR A 372 43.03 -29.45 -29.61
CA THR A 372 44.40 -29.41 -29.09
C THR A 372 44.92 -30.82 -28.78
N ARG A 373 44.07 -31.70 -28.23
CA ARG A 373 44.44 -33.09 -27.93
C ARG A 373 44.66 -33.95 -29.17
N LEU A 374 43.89 -33.70 -30.23
CA LEU A 374 43.88 -34.52 -31.45
C LEU A 374 44.88 -34.06 -32.53
N SER A 375 45.16 -32.75 -32.62
CA SER A 375 46.00 -32.20 -33.69
C SER A 375 47.45 -32.00 -33.26
N ASN A 376 48.36 -32.73 -33.89
CA ASN A 376 49.81 -32.56 -33.70
C ASN A 376 50.29 -31.15 -34.10
N GLU A 377 49.62 -30.49 -35.04
CA GLU A 377 49.95 -29.12 -35.42
C GLU A 377 49.60 -28.11 -34.32
N ILE A 378 48.51 -28.34 -33.58
CA ILE A 378 48.17 -27.48 -32.45
C ILE A 378 49.09 -27.77 -31.27
N LYS A 379 49.41 -29.05 -31.01
CA LYS A 379 50.38 -29.44 -29.98
C LYS A 379 51.77 -28.87 -30.21
N SER A 380 52.18 -28.62 -31.45
CA SER A 380 53.51 -28.03 -31.72
C SER A 380 53.56 -26.51 -31.52
N ARG A 381 52.43 -25.85 -31.21
CA ARG A 381 52.37 -24.40 -30.95
C ARG A 381 52.87 -24.08 -29.55
N SER A 382 53.44 -22.89 -29.41
CA SER A 382 53.83 -22.37 -28.10
C SER A 382 52.61 -21.95 -27.26
N PRO A 383 52.74 -21.92 -25.92
CA PRO A 383 51.68 -21.48 -25.01
C PRO A 383 51.11 -20.10 -25.36
N GLU A 384 51.98 -19.14 -25.72
CA GLU A 384 51.57 -17.77 -26.03
C GLU A 384 50.73 -17.71 -27.30
N ARG A 385 51.13 -18.47 -28.33
CA ARG A 385 50.38 -18.55 -29.59
C ARG A 385 49.07 -19.32 -29.41
N TRP A 386 49.07 -20.34 -28.57
CA TRP A 386 47.85 -21.09 -28.25
C TRP A 386 46.83 -20.19 -27.53
N LEU A 387 47.25 -19.42 -26.53
CA LEU A 387 46.40 -18.45 -25.82
C LEU A 387 45.87 -17.37 -26.76
N LYS A 388 46.73 -16.78 -27.62
CA LYS A 388 46.31 -15.80 -28.63
C LYS A 388 45.23 -16.34 -29.56
N ASN A 389 45.41 -17.55 -30.08
CA ASN A 389 44.44 -18.17 -30.99
C ASN A 389 43.13 -18.47 -30.26
N THR A 390 43.21 -18.94 -29.01
CA THR A 390 42.04 -19.20 -28.15
C THR A 390 41.25 -17.92 -27.91
N TYR A 391 41.92 -16.83 -27.54
CA TYR A 391 41.30 -15.51 -27.40
C TYR A 391 40.63 -15.07 -28.70
N GLN A 392 41.33 -15.14 -29.85
CA GLN A 392 40.78 -14.72 -31.13
C GLN A 392 39.55 -15.53 -31.56
N GLU A 393 39.54 -16.84 -31.30
CA GLU A 393 38.39 -17.69 -31.60
C GLU A 393 37.19 -17.35 -30.72
N LEU A 394 37.40 -17.23 -29.41
CA LEU A 394 36.35 -16.85 -28.46
C LEU A 394 35.83 -15.44 -28.75
N GLN A 395 36.72 -14.46 -28.96
CA GLN A 395 36.36 -13.08 -29.30
C GLN A 395 35.47 -13.05 -30.55
N LYS A 396 35.85 -13.76 -31.63
CA LYS A 396 35.04 -13.79 -32.86
C LYS A 396 33.69 -14.44 -32.67
N VAL A 397 33.59 -15.50 -31.86
CA VAL A 397 32.31 -16.10 -31.52
C VAL A 397 31.45 -15.09 -30.78
N PHE A 398 31.98 -14.42 -29.77
CA PHE A 398 31.19 -13.47 -28.98
C PHE A 398 30.86 -12.17 -29.74
N GLU A 399 31.68 -11.74 -30.69
CA GLU A 399 31.37 -10.63 -31.60
C GLU A 399 30.11 -10.90 -32.45
N THR A 400 29.76 -12.18 -32.70
CA THR A 400 28.53 -12.52 -33.44
C THR A 400 27.26 -12.18 -32.67
N PHE A 401 27.33 -12.04 -31.33
CA PHE A 401 26.20 -11.59 -30.51
C PHE A 401 25.97 -10.07 -30.57
N ASP A 402 26.81 -9.32 -31.30
CA ASP A 402 26.63 -7.89 -31.55
C ASP A 402 26.42 -7.05 -30.27
N GLY A 403 27.19 -7.37 -29.22
CA GLY A 403 27.11 -6.69 -27.93
C GLY A 403 25.93 -7.10 -27.03
N SER A 404 25.01 -7.96 -27.51
CA SER A 404 23.93 -8.50 -26.66
C SER A 404 24.42 -9.48 -25.59
N MET A 405 25.62 -10.03 -25.77
CA MET A 405 26.28 -10.93 -24.84
C MET A 405 27.77 -10.62 -24.83
N LEU A 406 28.30 -10.38 -23.64
CA LEU A 406 29.71 -10.17 -23.38
C LEU A 406 30.13 -11.14 -22.29
N VAL A 407 31.41 -11.53 -22.28
CA VAL A 407 31.93 -12.47 -21.29
C VAL A 407 33.24 -11.93 -20.73
N SER A 408 33.30 -11.78 -19.41
CA SER A 408 34.56 -11.58 -18.70
C SER A 408 35.23 -12.94 -18.54
N VAL A 409 36.55 -13.04 -18.76
CA VAL A 409 37.23 -14.34 -18.65
C VAL A 409 38.71 -14.20 -18.30
N ILE A 410 39.22 -15.14 -17.52
CA ILE A 410 40.63 -15.46 -17.42
C ILE A 410 40.86 -16.85 -17.98
N ILE A 411 41.86 -16.97 -18.85
CA ILE A 411 42.35 -18.25 -19.36
C ILE A 411 43.84 -18.32 -19.12
N GLY A 412 44.29 -19.40 -18.49
CA GLY A 412 45.70 -19.59 -18.20
C GLY A 412 46.17 -21.03 -18.34
N LEU A 413 47.50 -21.16 -18.45
CA LEU A 413 48.25 -22.39 -18.57
C LEU A 413 49.34 -22.39 -17.51
N VAL A 414 49.37 -23.41 -16.66
CA VAL A 414 50.49 -23.67 -15.74
C VAL A 414 51.32 -24.80 -16.29
N GLU A 415 52.58 -24.53 -16.63
CA GLU A 415 53.54 -25.57 -17.02
C GLU A 415 53.91 -26.43 -15.80
N VAL A 416 53.67 -27.73 -15.86
CA VAL A 416 53.80 -28.64 -14.70
C VAL A 416 55.25 -28.75 -14.21
N ASP A 417 56.22 -28.79 -15.13
CA ASP A 417 57.62 -29.05 -14.77
C ASP A 417 58.34 -27.82 -14.19
N THR A 418 57.97 -26.62 -14.63
CA THR A 418 58.64 -25.37 -14.22
C THR A 418 57.81 -24.54 -13.26
N GLY A 419 56.48 -24.72 -13.22
CA GLY A 419 55.58 -23.81 -12.50
C GLY A 419 55.40 -22.47 -13.19
N LEU A 420 55.77 -22.33 -14.47
CA LEU A 420 55.51 -21.09 -15.19
C LEU A 420 54.04 -20.97 -15.56
N LEU A 421 53.39 -19.93 -15.02
CA LEU A 421 52.03 -19.52 -15.37
C LEU A 421 52.06 -18.61 -16.60
N TYR A 422 51.19 -18.88 -17.57
CA TYR A 422 50.88 -18.04 -18.72
C TYR A 422 49.39 -17.72 -18.68
N TRP A 423 48.98 -16.47 -18.82
CA TRP A 423 47.55 -16.14 -18.85
C TRP A 423 47.27 -14.85 -19.60
N PHE A 424 46.00 -14.66 -19.93
CA PHE A 424 45.45 -13.35 -20.26
C PHE A 424 44.16 -13.14 -19.45
N ASN A 425 43.85 -11.89 -19.20
CA ASN A 425 42.65 -11.45 -18.48
C ASN A 425 41.86 -10.50 -19.37
N ALA A 426 40.62 -10.85 -19.68
CA ALA A 426 39.68 -10.06 -20.46
C ALA A 426 38.59 -9.47 -19.55
N GLU A 427 38.94 -8.37 -18.88
CA GLU A 427 38.07 -7.59 -17.99
C GLU A 427 37.33 -8.43 -16.94
N HIS A 428 38.08 -9.33 -16.31
CA HIS A 428 37.67 -10.19 -15.20
C HIS A 428 38.52 -9.87 -13.95
N PRO A 429 38.08 -10.19 -12.72
CA PRO A 429 38.83 -9.82 -11.51
C PRO A 429 40.26 -10.37 -11.49
N TRP A 430 41.18 -9.59 -10.92
CA TRP A 430 42.61 -9.93 -10.92
C TRP A 430 42.92 -11.20 -10.15
N LEU A 431 43.97 -11.89 -10.59
CA LEU A 431 44.53 -13.05 -9.93
C LEU A 431 45.28 -12.63 -8.67
N ILE A 432 45.17 -13.47 -7.65
CA ILE A 432 45.81 -13.29 -6.36
C ILE A 432 46.87 -14.38 -6.21
N LEU A 433 48.11 -13.98 -5.94
CA LEU A 433 49.17 -14.87 -5.47
C LEU A 433 49.11 -14.92 -3.95
N TYR A 434 48.99 -16.12 -3.40
CA TYR A 434 49.17 -16.40 -1.99
C TYR A 434 50.48 -17.16 -1.77
N ARG A 435 51.42 -16.54 -1.05
CA ARG A 435 52.76 -17.08 -0.76
C ARG A 435 53.13 -16.77 0.69
N ASP A 436 53.57 -17.79 1.42
CA ASP A 436 54.06 -17.68 2.80
C ASP A 436 53.13 -16.90 3.75
N GLY A 437 51.81 -17.05 3.58
CA GLY A 437 50.81 -16.37 4.40
C GLY A 437 50.35 -15.00 3.91
N VAL A 438 50.88 -14.51 2.78
CA VAL A 438 50.61 -13.17 2.25
C VAL A 438 49.92 -13.24 0.90
N ALA A 439 48.86 -12.46 0.70
CA ALA A 439 48.13 -12.34 -0.56
C ALA A 439 48.47 -11.04 -1.28
N GLN A 440 48.70 -11.11 -2.60
CA GLN A 440 48.91 -9.93 -3.46
C GLN A 440 48.33 -10.14 -4.86
N PHE A 441 47.91 -9.07 -5.53
CA PHE A 441 47.49 -9.15 -6.93
C PHE A 441 48.70 -9.43 -7.86
N LEU A 442 48.48 -10.22 -8.91
CA LEU A 442 49.47 -10.50 -9.96
C LEU A 442 49.41 -9.49 -11.12
N GLU A 443 48.31 -8.74 -11.23
CA GLU A 443 48.12 -7.71 -12.24
C GLU A 443 48.18 -6.29 -11.66
N ASP A 444 48.66 -5.37 -12.49
CA ASP A 444 48.75 -3.93 -12.26
C ASP A 444 48.00 -3.10 -13.31
N ASP A 445 47.66 -3.70 -14.46
CA ASP A 445 46.92 -3.07 -15.55
C ASP A 445 46.08 -4.10 -16.35
N LEU A 446 44.99 -3.61 -16.96
CA LEU A 446 44.03 -4.35 -17.75
C LEU A 446 44.03 -3.88 -19.22
N HIS A 447 44.58 -4.70 -20.11
CA HIS A 447 44.72 -4.34 -21.53
C HIS A 447 43.58 -4.86 -22.44
N LEU A 448 42.84 -5.89 -22.02
CA LEU A 448 41.80 -6.53 -22.82
C LEU A 448 40.42 -6.23 -22.25
N ARG A 449 39.46 -5.99 -23.15
CA ARG A 449 38.04 -5.81 -22.84
C ARG A 449 37.34 -7.17 -22.79
N LYS A 450 36.13 -7.21 -22.21
CA LYS A 450 35.26 -8.41 -22.26
C LYS A 450 35.13 -8.95 -23.69
N LEU A 451 35.08 -10.28 -23.81
CA LEU A 451 34.89 -10.96 -25.08
C LEU A 451 33.59 -10.50 -25.75
N GLY A 452 33.64 -10.23 -27.06
CA GLY A 452 32.51 -9.74 -27.86
C GLY A 452 32.47 -8.22 -28.03
N THR A 453 33.34 -7.47 -27.36
CA THR A 453 33.45 -6.01 -27.52
C THR A 453 33.97 -5.66 -28.92
N LYS A 454 33.20 -4.87 -29.69
CA LYS A 454 33.57 -4.44 -31.06
C LYS A 454 34.27 -3.09 -31.08
N GLY A 455 35.19 -2.90 -32.03
CA GLY A 455 35.68 -1.57 -32.46
C GLY A 455 36.74 -0.91 -31.59
N LEU A 456 37.23 -1.57 -30.54
CA LEU A 456 38.36 -1.08 -29.72
C LEU A 456 39.64 -1.87 -30.05
N PRO A 457 40.69 -1.23 -30.59
CA PRO A 457 41.96 -1.90 -30.83
C PRO A 457 42.63 -2.18 -29.48
N SER A 458 42.58 -3.43 -29.02
CA SER A 458 43.34 -3.93 -27.87
C SER A 458 44.50 -4.78 -28.36
N ILE A 459 45.71 -4.51 -27.86
CA ILE A 459 46.88 -5.34 -28.14
C ILE A 459 46.77 -6.56 -27.22
N PHE A 460 46.65 -7.74 -27.81
CA PHE A 460 46.65 -8.99 -27.06
C PHE A 460 48.04 -9.27 -26.48
N THR A 461 48.11 -9.38 -25.15
CA THR A 461 49.31 -9.70 -24.41
C THR A 461 49.11 -10.94 -23.53
N VAL A 462 50.18 -11.69 -23.33
CA VAL A 462 50.23 -12.87 -22.46
C VAL A 462 51.11 -12.53 -21.28
N LYS A 463 50.54 -12.48 -20.08
CA LYS A 463 51.29 -12.30 -18.85
C LYS A 463 51.95 -13.63 -18.46
N THR A 464 53.13 -13.56 -17.85
CA THR A 464 53.87 -14.74 -17.39
C THR A 464 54.41 -14.53 -15.99
N PHE A 465 54.30 -15.54 -15.12
CA PHE A 465 54.78 -15.47 -13.75
C PHE A 465 55.29 -16.84 -13.28
N ARG A 466 56.49 -16.88 -12.68
CA ARG A 466 57.10 -18.11 -12.18
C ARG A 466 56.58 -18.42 -10.78
N LEU A 467 55.82 -19.50 -10.66
CA LEU A 467 55.37 -20.03 -9.38
C LEU A 467 56.45 -20.93 -8.75
N LEU A 468 56.50 -20.93 -7.43
CA LEU A 468 57.38 -21.72 -6.60
C LEU A 468 56.59 -22.83 -5.90
N GLU A 469 57.30 -23.82 -5.37
CA GLU A 469 56.70 -24.87 -4.54
C GLU A 469 56.00 -24.24 -3.32
N GLY A 470 54.74 -24.61 -3.09
CA GLY A 470 53.88 -24.05 -2.05
C GLY A 470 53.05 -22.84 -2.47
N ASP A 471 53.30 -22.24 -3.63
CA ASP A 471 52.51 -21.12 -4.12
C ASP A 471 51.09 -21.52 -4.46
N ILE A 472 50.14 -20.61 -4.18
CA ILE A 472 48.75 -20.73 -4.58
C ILE A 472 48.37 -19.54 -5.45
N VAL A 473 47.80 -19.81 -6.62
CA VAL A 473 47.10 -18.82 -7.45
C VAL A 473 45.61 -18.95 -7.21
N PHE A 474 44.99 -17.87 -6.78
CA PHE A 474 43.56 -17.76 -6.54
C PHE A 474 42.93 -16.75 -7.50
N GLY A 475 41.71 -17.02 -7.92
CA GLY A 475 40.92 -16.10 -8.74
C GLY A 475 39.44 -16.47 -8.69
N GLY A 476 38.61 -15.64 -9.31
CA GLY A 476 37.16 -15.83 -9.31
C GLY A 476 36.41 -14.70 -10.01
N SER A 477 35.10 -14.86 -10.14
CA SER A 477 34.19 -13.84 -10.67
C SER A 477 34.03 -12.63 -9.76
N ASP A 478 33.38 -11.60 -10.29
CA ASP A 478 33.07 -10.34 -9.60
C ASP A 478 32.21 -10.57 -8.35
N GLY A 479 31.40 -11.63 -8.29
CA GLY A 479 30.67 -12.02 -7.09
C GLY A 479 31.52 -12.26 -5.84
N LYS A 480 32.85 -12.44 -5.96
CA LYS A 480 33.78 -12.51 -4.82
C LYS A 480 34.14 -11.12 -4.25
N ASP A 481 34.01 -10.07 -5.05
CA ASP A 481 34.36 -8.69 -4.73
C ASP A 481 33.10 -7.83 -4.47
N ASP A 482 31.99 -8.12 -5.15
CA ASP A 482 30.70 -7.42 -5.07
C ASP A 482 29.86 -7.88 -3.87
N THR A 483 30.34 -7.54 -2.68
CA THR A 483 29.57 -7.69 -1.44
C THR A 483 28.77 -6.42 -1.16
N ALA A 484 27.56 -6.55 -0.60
CA ALA A 484 26.75 -5.41 -0.20
C ALA A 484 26.36 -5.46 1.28
N THR A 485 26.62 -4.35 1.98
CA THR A 485 26.22 -4.12 3.36
C THR A 485 24.96 -3.27 3.40
N ILE A 486 24.10 -3.48 4.40
CA ILE A 486 22.93 -2.62 4.63
C ILE A 486 23.36 -1.57 5.65
N ASP A 487 23.27 -0.30 5.27
CA ASP A 487 23.53 0.81 6.19
C ASP A 487 22.45 0.83 7.28
N GLU A 488 22.84 0.68 8.55
CA GLU A 488 21.94 0.64 9.69
C GLU A 488 21.21 1.98 9.96
N GLU A 489 21.75 3.11 9.49
CA GLU A 489 21.14 4.44 9.69
C GLU A 489 20.15 4.81 8.59
N THR A 490 20.43 4.42 7.34
CA THR A 490 19.61 4.79 6.17
C THR A 490 18.73 3.65 5.65
N GLY A 491 19.06 2.40 5.98
CA GLY A 491 18.45 1.20 5.41
C GLY A 491 18.79 1.01 3.92
N GLU A 492 19.69 1.81 3.35
CA GLU A 492 20.13 1.69 1.97
C GLU A 492 21.25 0.66 1.81
N ARG A 493 21.27 0.03 0.64
CA ARG A 493 22.28 -0.98 0.30
C ARG A 493 23.52 -0.28 -0.22
N VAL A 494 24.63 -0.41 0.50
CA VAL A 494 25.94 0.14 0.12
C VAL A 494 26.79 -1.01 -0.41
N ILE A 495 27.28 -0.88 -1.65
CA ILE A 495 28.20 -1.85 -2.26
C ILE A 495 29.59 -1.54 -1.74
N ASN A 496 30.34 -2.57 -1.34
CA ASN A 496 31.72 -2.42 -0.91
C ASN A 496 32.61 -2.04 -2.11
N GLU A 497 33.32 -0.91 -2.01
CA GLU A 497 34.25 -0.43 -3.05
C GLU A 497 35.72 -0.80 -2.77
N ASP A 498 36.02 -1.43 -1.63
CA ASP A 498 37.39 -1.87 -1.30
C ASP A 498 37.74 -3.22 -1.94
N GLU A 499 38.28 -3.17 -3.17
CA GLU A 499 38.78 -4.32 -3.92
C GLU A 499 39.92 -5.06 -3.19
N THR A 500 40.56 -4.49 -2.18
CA THR A 500 41.64 -5.15 -1.41
C THR A 500 41.14 -6.01 -0.26
N LYS A 501 39.84 -5.93 0.08
CA LYS A 501 39.24 -6.69 1.18
C LYS A 501 39.40 -8.20 0.98
N ILE A 502 39.24 -8.67 -0.25
CA ILE A 502 39.39 -10.09 -0.61
C ILE A 502 40.78 -10.64 -0.25
N LEU A 503 41.85 -9.83 -0.33
CA LEU A 503 43.20 -10.26 0.03
C LEU A 503 43.27 -10.68 1.50
N LYS A 504 42.66 -9.90 2.40
CA LYS A 504 42.63 -10.19 3.84
C LYS A 504 41.82 -11.44 4.15
N VAL A 505 40.72 -11.67 3.42
CA VAL A 505 39.89 -12.87 3.56
C VAL A 505 40.67 -14.11 3.12
N VAL A 506 41.38 -14.03 1.99
CA VAL A 506 42.25 -15.11 1.50
C VAL A 506 43.35 -15.42 2.51
N GLU A 507 43.99 -14.40 3.11
CA GLU A 507 45.00 -14.58 4.15
C GLU A 507 44.46 -15.24 5.41
N LYS A 508 43.29 -14.79 5.90
CA LYS A 508 42.64 -15.32 7.11
C LYS A 508 42.22 -16.79 6.97
N THR A 509 41.90 -17.22 5.76
CA THR A 509 41.33 -18.55 5.47
C THR A 509 42.35 -19.53 4.89
N ASP A 510 43.63 -19.15 4.80
CA ASP A 510 44.70 -19.96 4.19
C ASP A 510 44.32 -20.40 2.76
N CYS A 511 43.67 -19.49 2.02
CA CYS A 511 43.16 -19.70 0.67
C CYS A 511 42.21 -20.92 0.51
N ASN A 512 41.50 -21.34 1.57
CA ASN A 512 40.51 -22.41 1.48
C ASN A 512 39.20 -21.89 0.86
N LEU A 513 38.83 -22.39 -0.32
CA LEU A 513 37.68 -21.90 -1.08
C LEU A 513 36.36 -21.92 -0.28
N GLN A 514 36.11 -22.99 0.47
CA GLN A 514 34.87 -23.13 1.25
C GLN A 514 34.85 -22.16 2.43
N ALA A 515 35.97 -22.01 3.14
CA ALA A 515 36.10 -21.05 4.23
C ALA A 515 36.03 -19.59 3.74
N ILE A 516 36.56 -19.30 2.53
CA ILE A 516 36.40 -17.98 1.88
C ILE A 516 34.91 -17.72 1.63
N PHE A 517 34.21 -18.68 1.02
CA PHE A 517 32.78 -18.54 0.73
C PHE A 517 31.96 -18.28 2.01
N GLU A 518 32.22 -19.05 3.07
CA GLU A 518 31.55 -18.88 4.37
C GLU A 518 31.86 -17.52 5.00
N ALA A 519 33.12 -17.07 4.95
CA ALA A 519 33.53 -15.76 5.47
C ALA A 519 32.86 -14.60 4.69
N LEU A 520 32.73 -14.71 3.37
CA LEU A 520 32.03 -13.71 2.55
C LEU A 520 30.53 -13.68 2.84
N GLN A 521 29.90 -14.84 3.08
CA GLN A 521 28.48 -14.95 3.37
C GLN A 521 28.10 -14.48 4.78
N GLU A 522 28.99 -14.65 5.77
CA GLU A 522 28.77 -14.17 7.15
C GLU A 522 28.80 -12.66 7.25
N GLU A 523 29.64 -12.00 6.45
CA GLU A 523 29.79 -10.54 6.50
C GLU A 523 28.67 -9.84 5.71
N GLU A 524 28.21 -10.38 4.57
CA GLU A 524 27.35 -9.65 3.60
C GLU A 524 26.42 -10.57 2.77
N GLU A 525 25.30 -10.03 2.24
CA GLU A 525 24.36 -10.78 1.39
C GLU A 525 24.83 -10.82 -0.07
N LEU A 526 25.15 -12.02 -0.59
CA LEU A 526 25.64 -12.25 -1.95
C LEU A 526 24.75 -11.58 -3.01
N THR A 527 25.35 -10.75 -3.86
CA THR A 527 24.64 -9.91 -4.84
C THR A 527 24.51 -10.58 -6.21
N ASP A 528 25.46 -11.44 -6.58
CA ASP A 528 25.53 -12.11 -7.89
C ASP A 528 26.00 -13.58 -7.81
N ASP A 529 26.17 -14.23 -8.97
CA ASP A 529 26.81 -15.54 -9.10
C ASP A 529 28.27 -15.46 -8.59
N ILE A 530 28.75 -16.51 -7.89
CA ILE A 530 30.13 -16.54 -7.39
C ILE A 530 30.84 -17.80 -7.87
N SER A 531 32.01 -17.60 -8.46
CA SER A 531 32.92 -18.64 -8.84
C SER A 531 34.31 -18.31 -8.33
N MET A 532 35.00 -19.32 -7.83
CA MET A 532 36.34 -19.21 -7.32
C MET A 532 37.15 -20.44 -7.74
N PHE A 533 38.43 -20.23 -7.93
CA PHE A 533 39.37 -21.30 -8.20
C PHE A 533 40.66 -21.09 -7.41
N ARG A 534 41.32 -22.21 -7.14
CA ARG A 534 42.58 -22.31 -6.42
C ARG A 534 43.50 -23.24 -7.21
N ILE A 535 44.70 -22.79 -7.53
CA ILE A 535 45.74 -23.59 -8.20
C ILE A 535 46.96 -23.61 -7.30
N GLU A 536 47.32 -24.77 -6.78
CA GLU A 536 48.44 -24.95 -5.85
C GLU A 536 49.57 -25.74 -6.51
N ILE A 537 50.80 -25.23 -6.38
CA ILE A 537 52.02 -25.94 -6.77
C ILE A 537 52.49 -26.78 -5.59
N LYS A 538 52.07 -28.06 -5.56
CA LYS A 538 52.41 -28.98 -4.46
C LYS A 538 53.89 -29.31 -4.39
N SER A 539 54.48 -29.57 -5.54
CA SER A 539 55.90 -29.87 -5.67
C SER A 539 56.35 -29.60 -7.09
N LEU A 540 57.57 -29.09 -7.25
CA LEU A 540 58.20 -29.02 -8.57
C LEU A 540 59.26 -30.12 -8.69
N PRO A 541 59.47 -30.69 -9.89
CA PRO A 541 60.60 -31.56 -10.14
C PRO A 541 61.89 -30.89 -9.67
N LYS A 542 62.60 -31.52 -8.73
CA LYS A 542 63.85 -30.98 -8.21
C LYS A 542 64.89 -30.97 -9.33
N GLU A 543 65.39 -29.79 -9.68
CA GLU A 543 66.60 -29.68 -10.47
C GLU A 543 67.75 -30.33 -9.69
N GLU A 544 68.43 -31.32 -10.29
CA GLU A 544 69.69 -31.85 -9.75
C GLU A 544 70.80 -30.81 -9.91
N ASP A 545 70.70 -29.69 -9.19
CA ASP A 545 71.64 -28.56 -9.28
C ASP A 545 72.88 -28.77 -8.38
N LYS A 546 73.35 -30.02 -8.27
CA LYS A 546 74.60 -30.33 -7.54
C LYS A 546 75.71 -30.60 -8.54
N LEU A 547 76.48 -29.56 -8.85
CA LEU A 547 77.81 -29.73 -9.43
C LEU A 547 78.66 -30.62 -8.53
N ASP A 548 79.22 -31.66 -9.11
CA ASP A 548 80.33 -32.38 -8.52
C ASP A 548 81.56 -31.44 -8.35
N GLU A 549 82.53 -31.84 -7.53
CA GLU A 549 83.73 -31.02 -7.30
C GLU A 549 84.48 -30.68 -8.60
N LYS A 550 84.43 -31.57 -9.60
CA LYS A 550 85.01 -31.33 -10.94
C LYS A 550 84.26 -30.26 -11.72
N GLY A 551 82.93 -30.24 -11.65
CA GLY A 551 82.09 -29.22 -12.25
C GLY A 551 82.35 -27.84 -11.65
N LYS A 552 82.52 -27.75 -10.32
CA LYS A 552 82.89 -26.50 -9.63
C LYS A 552 84.25 -25.97 -10.08
N GLU A 553 85.24 -26.85 -10.26
CA GLU A 553 86.57 -26.48 -10.74
C GLU A 553 86.53 -25.97 -12.19
N LYS A 554 85.83 -26.68 -13.09
CA LYS A 554 85.61 -26.24 -14.48
C LYS A 554 84.91 -24.88 -14.53
N LEU A 555 83.93 -24.61 -13.65
CA LEU A 555 83.23 -23.34 -13.57
C LEU A 555 84.13 -22.19 -13.10
N LYS A 556 85.04 -22.43 -12.13
CA LYS A 556 86.07 -21.46 -11.74
C LYS A 556 86.99 -21.13 -12.92
N LYS A 557 87.44 -22.17 -13.65
CA LYS A 557 88.28 -22.01 -14.83
C LYS A 557 87.56 -21.21 -15.94
N LEU A 558 86.29 -21.48 -16.18
CA LEU A 558 85.47 -20.72 -17.12
C LEU A 558 85.42 -19.23 -16.77
N ARG A 559 85.20 -18.88 -15.50
CA ARG A 559 85.20 -17.47 -15.04
C ARG A 559 86.56 -16.79 -15.25
N ILE A 560 87.66 -17.52 -15.04
CA ILE A 560 89.02 -16.99 -15.28
C ILE A 560 89.23 -16.70 -16.76
N LEU A 561 88.89 -17.64 -17.65
CA LEU A 561 89.04 -17.47 -19.11
C LEU A 561 88.23 -16.27 -19.62
N ILE A 562 87.01 -16.07 -19.12
CA ILE A 562 86.18 -14.90 -19.45
C ILE A 562 86.85 -13.61 -18.96
N ARG A 563 87.41 -13.60 -17.75
CA ARG A 563 88.09 -12.42 -17.18
C ARG A 563 89.37 -12.07 -17.96
N GLU A 564 90.10 -13.06 -18.43
CA GLU A 564 91.32 -12.91 -19.23
C GLU A 564 91.03 -12.65 -20.71
N ASN A 565 89.75 -12.48 -21.09
CA ASN A 565 89.29 -12.22 -22.45
C ASN A 565 89.67 -13.31 -23.47
N MET A 566 89.90 -14.54 -22.99
CA MET A 566 90.11 -15.75 -23.81
C MET A 566 88.75 -16.37 -24.16
N LEU A 567 88.00 -15.68 -25.01
CA LEU A 567 86.58 -15.97 -25.25
C LEU A 567 86.34 -17.31 -25.96
N GLU A 568 87.21 -17.73 -26.89
CA GLU A 568 86.99 -18.98 -27.64
C GLU A 568 87.22 -20.18 -26.75
N ASP A 569 88.30 -20.14 -25.96
CA ASP A 569 88.60 -21.19 -24.99
C ASP A 569 87.52 -21.27 -23.91
N ALA A 570 86.96 -20.12 -23.50
CA ALA A 570 85.82 -20.07 -22.60
C ALA A 570 84.57 -20.72 -23.22
N LEU A 571 84.27 -20.43 -24.50
CA LEU A 571 83.13 -21.01 -25.20
C LEU A 571 83.28 -22.53 -25.37
N ILE A 572 84.47 -23.01 -25.76
CA ILE A 572 84.77 -24.44 -25.89
C ILE A 572 84.61 -25.14 -24.54
N LEU A 573 85.14 -24.56 -23.46
CA LEU A 573 84.99 -25.13 -22.11
C LEU A 573 83.52 -25.18 -21.69
N ALA A 574 82.75 -24.12 -21.91
CA ALA A 574 81.33 -24.07 -21.57
C ALA A 574 80.51 -25.08 -22.40
N GLY A 575 80.77 -25.18 -23.71
CA GLY A 575 80.14 -26.17 -24.58
C GLY A 575 80.42 -27.61 -24.14
N LYS A 576 81.67 -27.90 -23.78
CA LYS A 576 82.07 -29.21 -23.25
C LYS A 576 81.40 -29.53 -21.91
N MET A 577 81.26 -28.54 -21.02
CA MET A 577 80.52 -28.71 -19.77
C MET A 577 79.06 -29.09 -20.03
N ILE A 578 78.40 -28.44 -21.00
CA ILE A 578 77.02 -28.73 -21.38
C ILE A 578 76.91 -30.14 -22.00
N GLU A 579 77.85 -30.54 -22.86
CA GLU A 579 77.90 -31.90 -23.43
C GLU A 579 78.15 -32.99 -22.38
N ASP A 580 78.91 -32.67 -21.32
CA ASP A 580 79.11 -33.53 -20.15
C ASP A 580 77.85 -33.61 -19.25
N GLY A 581 76.73 -32.99 -19.65
CA GLY A 581 75.45 -32.99 -18.91
C GLY A 581 75.34 -31.90 -17.82
N ILE A 582 76.28 -30.95 -17.78
CA ILE A 582 76.28 -29.87 -16.79
C ILE A 582 75.46 -28.68 -17.33
N GLU A 583 74.15 -28.74 -17.13
CA GLU A 583 73.15 -27.78 -17.67
C GLU A 583 72.75 -26.68 -16.65
N GLN A 584 73.68 -26.18 -15.83
CA GLN A 584 73.34 -25.12 -14.88
C GLN A 584 73.00 -23.79 -15.57
N GLU A 585 72.08 -23.02 -14.97
CA GLU A 585 71.66 -21.67 -15.42
C GLU A 585 72.88 -20.79 -15.76
N SER A 586 73.82 -20.69 -14.83
CA SER A 586 74.95 -19.76 -14.95
C SER A 586 75.87 -20.08 -16.13
N ILE A 587 76.04 -21.38 -16.45
CA ILE A 587 76.87 -21.84 -17.57
C ILE A 587 76.13 -21.60 -18.88
N LEU A 588 74.86 -22.02 -18.98
CA LEU A 588 74.04 -21.85 -20.18
C LEU A 588 73.91 -20.37 -20.56
N LYS A 589 73.74 -19.49 -19.56
CA LYS A 589 73.71 -18.02 -19.75
C LYS A 589 75.02 -17.46 -20.27
N GLN A 590 76.16 -17.89 -19.72
CA GLN A 590 77.47 -17.46 -20.19
C GLN A 590 77.79 -18.01 -21.58
N ALA A 591 77.53 -19.29 -21.83
CA ALA A 591 77.75 -19.95 -23.10
C ALA A 591 76.95 -19.29 -24.23
N THR A 592 75.66 -18.98 -23.99
CA THR A 592 74.81 -18.28 -24.96
C THR A 592 75.37 -16.89 -25.28
N LYS A 593 75.73 -16.10 -24.26
CA LYS A 593 76.28 -14.74 -24.44
C LYS A 593 77.64 -14.74 -25.14
N LEU A 594 78.51 -15.68 -24.80
CA LEU A 594 79.80 -15.86 -25.45
C LEU A 594 79.61 -16.23 -26.92
N ALA A 595 78.79 -17.24 -27.22
CA ALA A 595 78.49 -17.67 -28.58
C ALA A 595 77.93 -16.52 -29.44
N LEU A 596 77.03 -15.70 -28.88
CA LEU A 596 76.54 -14.50 -29.57
C LEU A 596 77.63 -13.47 -29.85
N LYS A 597 78.49 -13.18 -28.86
CA LYS A 597 79.60 -12.22 -28.99
C LYS A 597 80.60 -12.66 -30.06
N LEU A 598 80.79 -13.97 -30.19
CA LEU A 598 81.70 -14.62 -31.14
C LEU A 598 81.05 -14.93 -32.49
N LYS A 599 79.76 -14.61 -32.66
CA LYS A 599 78.97 -14.87 -33.86
C LYS A 599 78.81 -16.37 -34.19
N HIS A 600 78.98 -17.24 -33.20
CA HIS A 600 78.69 -18.67 -33.28
C HIS A 600 77.19 -18.91 -33.12
N TYR A 601 76.40 -18.46 -34.10
CA TYR A 601 74.94 -18.43 -33.96
C TYR A 601 74.30 -19.80 -33.77
N SER A 602 74.84 -20.86 -34.39
CA SER A 602 74.31 -22.23 -34.23
C SER A 602 74.41 -22.72 -32.78
N GLU A 603 75.56 -22.49 -32.15
CA GLU A 603 75.80 -22.82 -30.74
C GLU A 603 74.97 -21.91 -29.83
N ALA A 604 74.89 -20.61 -30.14
CA ALA A 604 74.06 -19.65 -29.41
C ALA A 604 72.59 -20.08 -29.39
N LEU A 605 72.03 -20.53 -30.51
CA LEU A 605 70.67 -21.05 -30.59
C LEU A 605 70.49 -22.33 -29.76
N LYS A 606 71.45 -23.26 -29.82
CA LYS A 606 71.43 -24.50 -29.03
C LYS A 606 71.42 -24.19 -27.53
N PHE A 607 72.33 -23.34 -27.06
CA PHE A 607 72.45 -22.97 -25.66
C PHE A 607 71.26 -22.13 -25.17
N ALA A 608 70.75 -21.23 -26.00
CA ALA A 608 69.54 -20.46 -25.68
C ALA A 608 68.32 -21.37 -25.50
N ASN A 609 68.12 -22.37 -26.37
CA ASN A 609 67.00 -23.30 -26.26
C ASN A 609 67.11 -24.19 -25.01
N LEU A 610 68.32 -24.64 -24.67
CA LEU A 610 68.56 -25.38 -23.42
C LEU A 610 68.27 -24.51 -22.20
N TYR A 611 68.68 -23.23 -22.22
CA TYR A 611 68.36 -22.29 -21.15
C TYR A 611 66.85 -22.08 -20.99
N LEU A 612 66.14 -21.81 -22.11
CA LEU A 612 64.69 -21.62 -22.12
C LEU A 612 63.89 -22.87 -21.72
N LYS A 613 64.50 -24.05 -21.73
CA LYS A 613 63.87 -25.28 -21.26
C LYS A 613 63.56 -25.20 -19.75
N TYR A 614 64.50 -24.67 -18.97
CA TYR A 614 64.45 -24.56 -17.51
C TYR A 614 63.98 -23.18 -17.03
N HIS A 615 64.36 -22.13 -17.77
CA HIS A 615 63.99 -20.72 -17.50
C HIS A 615 63.14 -20.13 -18.63
N PRO A 616 61.94 -20.69 -18.88
CA PRO A 616 61.09 -20.24 -19.96
C PRO A 616 60.59 -18.80 -19.80
N GLU A 617 60.66 -18.20 -18.60
CA GLU A 617 60.23 -16.83 -18.30
C GLU A 617 61.17 -15.73 -18.85
N GLN A 618 62.37 -16.09 -19.33
CA GLN A 618 63.42 -15.12 -19.65
C GLN A 618 63.31 -14.57 -21.08
N ASP A 619 62.76 -13.36 -21.21
CA ASP A 619 62.53 -12.64 -22.46
C ASP A 619 63.80 -12.44 -23.32
N ASP A 620 64.92 -12.07 -22.69
CA ASP A 620 66.19 -11.85 -23.39
C ASP A 620 66.66 -13.09 -24.16
N PHE A 621 66.38 -14.28 -23.62
CA PHE A 621 66.77 -15.54 -24.26
C PHE A 621 65.85 -15.92 -25.41
N LEU A 622 64.57 -15.53 -25.38
CA LEU A 622 63.70 -15.62 -26.56
C LEU A 622 64.23 -14.72 -27.67
N PHE A 623 64.66 -13.50 -27.34
CA PHE A 623 65.30 -12.61 -28.31
C PHE A 623 66.61 -13.21 -28.87
N TYR A 624 67.47 -13.75 -28.00
CA TYR A 624 68.71 -14.41 -28.41
C TYR A 624 68.48 -15.61 -29.33
N ALA A 625 67.47 -16.44 -29.03
CA ALA A 625 67.06 -17.55 -29.87
C ALA A 625 66.52 -17.05 -31.23
N SER A 626 65.64 -16.05 -31.23
CA SER A 626 65.11 -15.43 -32.46
C SER A 626 66.22 -14.85 -33.33
N TYR A 627 67.11 -14.05 -32.75
CA TYR A 627 68.22 -13.42 -33.46
C TYR A 627 69.21 -14.45 -34.01
N SER A 628 69.59 -15.45 -33.20
CA SER A 628 70.48 -16.52 -33.65
C SER A 628 69.88 -17.35 -34.78
N ALA A 629 68.59 -17.73 -34.68
CA ALA A 629 67.88 -18.45 -35.73
C ALA A 629 67.82 -17.63 -37.04
N LYS A 630 67.61 -16.32 -36.94
CA LYS A 630 67.65 -15.41 -38.10
C LYS A 630 69.01 -15.45 -38.79
N MET A 631 70.10 -15.34 -38.02
CA MET A 631 71.46 -15.30 -38.55
C MET A 631 71.90 -16.63 -39.20
N ILE A 632 71.34 -17.77 -38.78
CA ILE A 632 71.56 -19.08 -39.39
C ILE A 632 70.72 -19.29 -40.67
N GLY A 633 69.75 -18.40 -40.94
CA GLY A 633 68.82 -18.52 -42.07
C GLY A 633 67.55 -19.35 -41.78
N LYS A 634 67.29 -19.71 -40.52
CA LYS A 634 66.07 -20.41 -40.10
C LYS A 634 64.95 -19.40 -39.80
N TRP A 635 64.47 -18.70 -40.82
CA TRP A 635 63.59 -17.54 -40.65
C TRP A 635 62.23 -17.88 -40.02
N GLN A 636 61.60 -19.01 -40.34
CA GLN A 636 60.33 -19.41 -39.69
C GLN A 636 60.50 -19.63 -38.19
N LEU A 637 61.59 -20.29 -37.78
CA LEU A 637 61.90 -20.51 -36.36
C LEU A 637 62.22 -19.18 -35.66
N ALA A 638 62.93 -18.29 -36.34
CA ALA A 638 63.23 -16.95 -35.84
C ALA A 638 61.95 -16.14 -35.60
N ALA A 639 61.01 -16.20 -36.54
CA ALA A 639 59.71 -15.54 -36.44
C ALA A 639 58.89 -16.10 -35.28
N ASP A 640 58.91 -17.42 -35.06
CA ASP A 640 58.21 -18.05 -33.94
C ASP A 640 58.70 -17.52 -32.58
N TYR A 641 60.01 -17.55 -32.32
CA TYR A 641 60.58 -17.00 -31.09
C TYR A 641 60.30 -15.50 -30.94
N GLY A 642 60.38 -14.75 -32.04
CA GLY A 642 60.10 -13.31 -32.01
C GLY A 642 58.64 -13.02 -31.67
N GLU A 643 57.68 -13.72 -32.29
CA GLU A 643 56.25 -13.57 -32.03
C GLU A 643 55.90 -13.96 -30.59
N ARG A 644 56.52 -15.02 -30.04
CA ARG A 644 56.38 -15.39 -28.63
C ARG A 644 56.76 -14.24 -27.71
N LEU A 645 57.92 -13.64 -27.95
CA LEU A 645 58.38 -12.49 -27.16
C LEU A 645 57.49 -11.26 -27.37
N ALA A 646 57.01 -11.00 -28.59
CA ALA A 646 56.10 -9.89 -28.86
C ALA A 646 54.75 -10.02 -28.14
N LEU A 647 54.28 -11.26 -27.93
CA LEU A 647 53.06 -11.54 -27.16
C LEU A 647 53.25 -11.35 -25.66
N ARG A 648 54.45 -11.62 -25.12
CA ARG A 648 54.75 -11.41 -23.69
C ARG A 648 55.06 -9.97 -23.35
N ASN A 649 55.92 -9.37 -24.17
CA ASN A 649 56.48 -8.05 -23.95
C ASN A 649 56.41 -7.24 -25.25
N PRO A 650 55.25 -6.65 -25.55
CA PRO A 650 55.06 -5.87 -26.77
C PRO A 650 55.92 -4.61 -26.82
N LEU A 651 56.45 -4.17 -25.67
CA LEU A 651 57.32 -2.98 -25.56
C LEU A 651 58.79 -3.27 -25.85
N TYR A 652 59.17 -4.54 -26.09
CA TYR A 652 60.55 -4.94 -26.35
C TYR A 652 61.01 -4.55 -27.78
N ILE A 653 61.43 -3.29 -27.95
CA ILE A 653 61.78 -2.68 -29.25
C ILE A 653 62.77 -3.50 -30.08
N LYS A 654 63.84 -4.03 -29.47
CA LYS A 654 64.86 -4.83 -30.17
C LYS A 654 64.25 -6.04 -30.88
N ASN A 655 63.24 -6.65 -30.27
CA ASN A 655 62.52 -7.79 -30.83
C ASN A 655 61.61 -7.37 -31.97
N LEU A 656 60.87 -6.26 -31.83
CA LEU A 656 60.01 -5.74 -32.91
C LEU A 656 60.82 -5.42 -34.17
N ILE A 657 61.95 -4.72 -34.01
CA ILE A 657 62.87 -4.42 -35.12
C ILE A 657 63.38 -5.72 -35.77
N ASN A 658 63.76 -6.71 -34.96
CA ASN A 658 64.20 -8.01 -35.45
C ASN A 658 63.10 -8.76 -36.19
N LEU A 659 61.86 -8.73 -35.70
CA LEU A 659 60.69 -9.35 -36.31
C LEU A 659 60.33 -8.73 -37.66
N VAL A 660 60.34 -7.39 -37.78
CA VAL A 660 60.10 -6.71 -39.07
C VAL A 660 61.11 -7.19 -40.11
N ASP A 661 62.39 -7.26 -39.75
CA ASP A 661 63.43 -7.75 -40.65
C ASP A 661 63.23 -9.24 -41.01
N ILE A 662 62.84 -10.09 -40.05
CA ILE A 662 62.51 -11.51 -40.32
C ILE A 662 61.32 -11.63 -41.28
N TYR A 663 60.26 -10.85 -41.09
CA TYR A 663 59.07 -10.91 -41.96
C TYR A 663 59.34 -10.35 -43.36
N LEU A 664 60.23 -9.37 -43.49
CA LEU A 664 60.75 -8.95 -44.80
C LEU A 664 61.49 -10.10 -45.49
N MET A 665 62.33 -10.87 -44.77
CA MET A 665 63.02 -12.04 -45.33
C MET A 665 62.04 -13.16 -45.72
N LEU A 666 60.98 -13.35 -44.95
CA LEU A 666 59.89 -14.29 -45.23
C LEU A 666 58.91 -13.80 -46.31
N LYS A 667 59.04 -12.54 -46.76
CA LYS A 667 58.13 -11.88 -47.72
C LYS A 667 56.68 -11.77 -47.24
N VAL A 668 56.47 -11.65 -45.94
CA VAL A 668 55.14 -11.43 -45.32
C VAL A 668 55.00 -9.95 -44.98
N TYR A 669 54.78 -9.14 -46.02
CA TYR A 669 54.86 -7.68 -45.90
C TYR A 669 53.77 -7.07 -45.02
N GLY A 670 52.54 -7.62 -45.04
CA GLY A 670 51.45 -7.12 -44.21
C GLY A 670 51.77 -7.19 -42.71
N ARG A 671 52.28 -8.34 -42.25
CA ARG A 671 52.69 -8.52 -40.85
C ARG A 671 53.92 -7.66 -40.50
N ALA A 672 54.86 -7.52 -41.43
CA ALA A 672 56.00 -6.62 -41.26
C ALA A 672 55.55 -5.16 -41.06
N GLN A 673 54.53 -4.71 -41.78
CA GLN A 673 53.96 -3.37 -41.65
C GLN A 673 53.28 -3.20 -40.29
N GLU A 674 52.45 -4.15 -39.86
CA GLU A 674 51.77 -4.10 -38.55
C GLU A 674 52.77 -3.93 -37.39
N ILE A 675 53.84 -4.74 -37.39
CA ILE A 675 54.86 -4.71 -36.32
C ILE A 675 55.71 -3.44 -36.41
N LEU A 676 55.97 -2.94 -37.62
CA LEU A 676 56.70 -1.69 -37.81
C LEU A 676 55.91 -0.50 -37.23
N GLU A 677 54.61 -0.45 -37.44
CA GLU A 677 53.75 0.61 -36.86
C GLU A 677 53.69 0.50 -35.33
N GLN A 678 53.65 -0.71 -34.76
CA GLN A 678 53.79 -0.91 -33.31
C GLN A 678 55.14 -0.39 -32.79
N ALA A 679 56.24 -0.70 -33.47
CA ALA A 679 57.56 -0.23 -33.07
C ALA A 679 57.67 1.32 -33.13
N LYS A 680 57.07 1.96 -34.14
CA LYS A 680 57.01 3.42 -34.28
C LYS A 680 56.21 4.09 -33.16
N GLN A 681 55.14 3.46 -32.69
CA GLN A 681 54.34 4.00 -31.57
C GLN A 681 55.16 4.07 -30.27
N ILE A 682 56.12 3.17 -30.09
CA ILE A 682 56.94 3.08 -28.89
C ILE A 682 58.19 3.97 -29.01
N GLU A 683 58.96 3.87 -30.11
CA GLU A 683 60.16 4.67 -30.37
C GLU A 683 60.15 5.25 -31.80
N PRO A 684 59.49 6.40 -32.06
CA PRO A 684 59.34 6.94 -33.40
C PRO A 684 60.67 7.38 -34.05
N ASP A 685 61.64 7.86 -33.26
CA ASP A 685 62.90 8.44 -33.75
C ASP A 685 64.05 7.41 -33.89
N ASN A 686 63.75 6.10 -33.87
CA ASN A 686 64.79 5.07 -33.93
C ASN A 686 65.34 4.91 -35.37
N PRO A 687 66.66 5.11 -35.61
CA PRO A 687 67.25 5.02 -36.95
C PRO A 687 67.07 3.66 -37.63
N SER A 688 66.94 2.58 -36.84
CA SER A 688 66.73 1.24 -37.37
C SER A 688 65.32 1.06 -37.94
N ILE A 689 64.32 1.72 -37.33
CA ILE A 689 62.92 1.71 -37.78
C ILE A 689 62.79 2.48 -39.11
N GLU A 690 63.40 3.66 -39.23
CA GLU A 690 63.40 4.42 -40.49
C GLU A 690 64.03 3.61 -41.64
N LYS A 691 65.13 2.91 -41.37
CA LYS A 691 65.80 2.07 -42.36
C LYS A 691 64.90 0.92 -42.82
N LEU A 692 64.21 0.27 -41.89
CA LEU A 692 63.28 -0.82 -42.20
C LEU A 692 62.04 -0.31 -42.92
N GLU A 693 61.55 0.88 -42.61
CA GLU A 693 60.44 1.52 -43.33
C GLU A 693 60.80 1.78 -44.79
N LYS A 694 61.99 2.32 -45.06
CA LYS A 694 62.50 2.51 -46.44
C LYS A 694 62.61 1.18 -47.17
N LYS A 695 63.09 0.13 -46.49
CA LYS A 695 63.20 -1.24 -47.03
C LYS A 695 61.82 -1.82 -47.35
N LEU A 696 60.83 -1.66 -46.47
CA LEU A 696 59.46 -2.12 -46.68
C LEU A 696 58.77 -1.38 -47.84
N LYS A 697 58.94 -0.05 -47.95
CA LYS A 697 58.41 0.75 -49.07
C LYS A 697 59.03 0.41 -50.43
N SER A 698 60.18 -0.28 -50.44
CA SER A 698 60.89 -0.67 -51.66
C SER A 698 60.52 -2.07 -52.18
N GLN A 699 59.75 -2.84 -51.42
CA GLN A 699 59.23 -4.16 -51.78
C GLN A 699 57.77 -4.04 -52.18
#